data_AF-A0A2U2D164-F1
#
_entry.id   AF-A0A2U2D164-F1
#
_cell.length_a   1.000
_cell.length_b   1.000
_cell.length_c   1.000
_cell.angle_alpha   90.00
_cell.angle_beta   90.00
_cell.angle_gamma   90.00
#
_symmetry.space_group_name_H-M   'P 1'
#
loop_
_entity.id
_entity.type
_entity.pdbx_description
1 polymer ?
#
loop_
_entity_poly.entity_id
_entity_poly.type
_entity_poly.pdbx_seq_one_letter_code
_entity_poly.pdbx_strand_id
1 'polypeptide(L)'
;MSANNLWDGALKNASPDQIMQYAAEAPARLINASASDANSEVRATGLLLTKKQIIDLHKYQAAAFRLPRNLKDVTDYLRFGVGQDGGPGLSPADFLTTFLNTHNHAARWTDLRERIMMTGRGLSNFATSMLTYSASIEEVYSDVRAGKLLDARDVKTLEQLRLVELELGDKFPGLQLESDTLSDLGYFLDRIFEEVDKNLQVTKGIKTDLDAFGSDLQEYILPGIQHRVGLIQKNTLSAEIKRLQTQIDDRAKEIELKNTEYKAAVQEALKAAAGMNVVGLAMAIYMGVEAENIRAARNELYAVQDQDISRLNNMNQTLGSLARVKHDLQSLEIVAIDADIATKNLIYTWNLLYIAVENSSKAIATINNALSLRQFITQFRLVVNPWKKIETDADALIQVFKEAQEEYSRNNLVGARSMKVVSLFNAAYPPLDLATLSASHGQMRGARTQAHGWQVKLGYLPDLFGRFDSIVKEVGQGSSALQSASQTSKYELETLLESLESLEQERLGESDPLVIEEIDGDRRQLLQRAAATIKVHSARLQGCLGNISDSFDRRLVQTYLADFAHDEQVAKDQLAELQVQLQALRDERQILSDAVATLQKAGIEDLAKDIELTLSKVTQLGLAPPEIQLVMMAIEQLKKTLIDASKSIAFIDMLRESDKLKLKIDAQVEKIDVENSIIQASLGRMKYLQAILLIEDSRQTYADIYGGAVNAYQQFLTATAPAKFTDIETLTNAFKAQAALFIRFLAPVSMPMR
;
A
#
# COMPACT_ATOMS: atom_id res chain seq x y z
N MET A 1 35.17 16.40 5.52
CA MET A 1 35.91 16.08 4.28
C MET A 1 35.28 14.84 3.64
N SER A 2 35.44 14.60 2.34
CA SER A 2 34.88 13.43 1.65
C SER A 2 35.69 12.15 1.94
N ALA A 3 34.97 11.04 2.19
CA ALA A 3 35.59 9.76 2.57
C ALA A 3 36.51 9.16 1.48
N ASN A 4 36.33 9.52 0.20
CA ASN A 4 37.16 9.03 -0.91
C ASN A 4 38.66 9.34 -0.71
N ASN A 5 39.00 10.43 -0.03
CA ASN A 5 40.38 10.91 0.08
C ASN A 5 41.23 10.12 1.11
N LEU A 6 40.64 9.17 1.86
CA LEU A 6 41.34 8.42 2.91
C LEU A 6 42.27 7.31 2.38
N TRP A 7 41.96 6.74 1.21
CA TRP A 7 42.65 5.55 0.69
C TRP A 7 43.58 5.84 -0.51
N ASP A 8 43.27 6.86 -1.33
CA ASP A 8 44.07 7.29 -2.48
C ASP A 8 45.52 7.64 -2.16
N GLY A 9 45.80 8.07 -0.92
CA GLY A 9 47.16 8.33 -0.44
C GLY A 9 47.91 7.06 -0.02
N ALA A 10 47.22 6.13 0.65
CA ALA A 10 47.82 4.92 1.24
C ALA A 10 48.10 3.83 0.18
N LEU A 11 47.20 3.66 -0.79
CA LEU A 11 47.31 2.61 -1.82
C LEU A 11 48.37 2.91 -2.88
N LYS A 12 48.82 4.15 -3.00
CA LYS A 12 49.53 4.65 -4.20
C LYS A 12 50.94 4.06 -4.42
N ASN A 13 51.53 3.43 -3.40
CA ASN A 13 52.80 2.70 -3.47
C ASN A 13 52.81 1.45 -2.55
N ALA A 14 51.65 0.90 -2.20
CA ALA A 14 51.55 -0.22 -1.25
C ALA A 14 52.00 -1.55 -1.88
N SER A 15 52.67 -2.41 -1.12
CA SER A 15 53.01 -3.77 -1.56
C SER A 15 51.77 -4.68 -1.61
N PRO A 16 51.80 -5.82 -2.32
CA PRO A 16 50.66 -6.75 -2.37
C PRO A 16 50.21 -7.23 -0.98
N ASP A 17 51.16 -7.51 -0.08
CA ASP A 17 50.86 -7.92 1.30
C ASP A 17 50.23 -6.78 2.12
N GLN A 18 50.69 -5.55 1.92
CA GLN A 18 50.08 -4.36 2.53
C GLN A 18 48.67 -4.11 1.98
N ILE A 19 48.42 -4.36 0.69
CA ILE A 19 47.09 -4.27 0.08
C ILE A 19 46.17 -5.35 0.64
N MET A 20 46.64 -6.59 0.83
CA MET A 20 45.90 -7.63 1.53
C MET A 20 45.63 -7.28 3.00
N GLN A 21 46.60 -6.72 3.72
CA GLN A 21 46.42 -6.29 5.10
C GLN A 21 45.42 -5.13 5.20
N TYR A 22 45.48 -4.13 4.32
CA TYR A 22 44.49 -3.06 4.26
C TYR A 22 43.10 -3.59 3.87
N ALA A 23 43.00 -4.60 3.00
CA ALA A 23 41.73 -5.25 2.67
C ALA A 23 41.15 -6.08 3.84
N ALA A 24 41.99 -6.71 4.65
CA ALA A 24 41.59 -7.44 5.86
C ALA A 24 41.20 -6.50 7.01
N GLU A 25 41.90 -5.37 7.16
CA GLU A 25 41.59 -4.34 8.17
C GLU A 25 40.44 -3.41 7.76
N ALA A 26 40.15 -3.24 6.47
CA ALA A 26 39.12 -2.32 5.98
C ALA A 26 37.72 -2.57 6.57
N PRO A 27 37.21 -3.81 6.71
CA PRO A 27 35.94 -4.07 7.41
C PRO A 27 35.97 -3.58 8.86
N ALA A 28 37.02 -3.88 9.62
CA ALA A 28 37.15 -3.47 11.02
C ALA A 28 37.31 -1.94 11.15
N ARG A 29 38.06 -1.29 10.26
CA ARG A 29 38.21 0.17 10.23
C ARG A 29 36.95 0.89 9.73
N LEU A 30 36.14 0.28 8.86
CA LEU A 30 34.81 0.79 8.48
C LEU A 30 33.81 0.66 9.62
N ILE A 31 33.83 -0.46 10.37
CA ILE A 31 33.03 -0.63 11.59
C ILE A 31 33.41 0.43 12.62
N ASN A 32 34.70 0.62 12.90
CA ASN A 32 35.17 1.63 13.85
C ASN A 32 34.88 3.06 13.38
N ALA A 33 35.02 3.36 12.08
CA ALA A 33 34.62 4.67 11.52
C ALA A 33 33.10 4.90 11.56
N SER A 34 32.28 3.85 11.58
CA SER A 34 30.84 3.95 11.81
C SER A 34 30.45 4.11 13.29
N ALA A 35 31.41 3.96 14.21
CA ALA A 35 31.22 4.09 15.66
C ALA A 35 31.72 5.44 16.23
N SER A 36 32.30 6.32 15.41
CA SER A 36 32.89 7.59 15.87
C SER A 36 32.58 8.80 14.99
N ASP A 37 31.32 9.26 15.01
CA ASP A 37 31.02 10.69 14.76
C ASP A 37 29.84 11.16 15.63
N ALA A 38 30.11 12.10 16.53
CA ALA A 38 29.39 12.26 17.80
C ALA A 38 28.08 13.08 17.72
N ASN A 39 27.32 12.93 16.63
CA ASN A 39 26.03 13.60 16.40
C ASN A 39 25.16 12.89 15.33
N SER A 40 25.20 11.56 15.24
CA SER A 40 24.47 10.78 14.21
C SER A 40 23.59 9.66 14.78
N GLU A 41 22.60 9.23 14.00
CA GLU A 41 21.59 8.21 14.36
C GLU A 41 22.19 6.77 14.39
N VAL A 42 23.08 6.50 15.35
CA VAL A 42 23.69 5.16 15.52
C VAL A 42 22.62 4.14 15.92
N ARG A 43 22.68 2.95 15.32
CA ARG A 43 21.80 1.82 15.65
C ARG A 43 22.19 1.25 17.01
N ALA A 44 21.20 0.99 17.88
CA ALA A 44 21.42 0.18 19.07
C ALA A 44 22.04 -1.17 18.66
N THR A 45 23.09 -1.58 19.36
CA THR A 45 24.01 -2.64 18.91
C THR A 45 23.27 -3.95 18.62
N GLY A 46 23.22 -4.36 17.36
CA GLY A 46 22.61 -5.62 16.90
C GLY A 46 21.18 -5.53 16.35
N LEU A 47 20.41 -4.48 16.64
CA LEU A 47 19.00 -4.39 16.22
C LEU A 47 18.79 -3.74 14.83
N LEU A 48 17.76 -4.21 14.12
CA LEU A 48 17.24 -3.55 12.91
C LEU A 48 16.20 -2.48 13.21
N LEU A 49 15.47 -2.62 14.33
CA LEU A 49 14.52 -1.63 14.80
C LEU A 49 15.27 -0.39 15.35
N THR A 50 14.75 0.80 15.06
CA THR A 50 15.34 2.07 15.48
C THR A 50 14.34 2.96 16.21
N LYS A 51 14.82 3.88 17.05
CA LYS A 51 13.97 4.84 17.78
C LYS A 51 13.07 5.65 16.84
N LYS A 52 13.59 6.07 15.67
CA LYS A 52 12.81 6.76 14.62
C LYS A 52 11.60 5.92 14.17
N GLN A 53 11.75 4.61 13.99
CA GLN A 53 10.66 3.75 13.55
C GLN A 53 9.54 3.62 14.60
N ILE A 54 9.88 3.58 15.89
CA ILE A 54 8.87 3.64 16.97
C ILE A 54 8.19 5.03 17.02
N ILE A 55 8.95 6.10 16.80
CA ILE A 55 8.40 7.46 16.64
C ILE A 55 7.45 7.54 15.44
N ASP A 56 7.76 6.89 14.32
CA ASP A 56 6.93 6.92 13.10
C ASP A 56 5.63 6.11 13.26
N LEU A 57 5.65 4.99 14.00
CA LEU A 57 4.43 4.29 14.43
C LEU A 57 3.53 5.20 15.28
N HIS A 58 4.10 6.00 16.17
CA HIS A 58 3.36 7.00 16.93
C HIS A 58 2.86 8.18 16.07
N LYS A 59 3.59 8.61 15.02
CA LYS A 59 3.10 9.60 14.04
C LYS A 59 1.90 9.06 13.25
N TYR A 60 1.96 7.81 12.79
CA TYR A 60 0.84 7.14 12.13
C TYR A 60 -0.38 7.06 13.04
N GLN A 61 -0.20 6.64 14.29
CA GLN A 61 -1.29 6.59 15.27
C GLN A 61 -1.90 7.99 15.53
N ALA A 62 -1.06 9.01 15.72
CA ALA A 62 -1.50 10.39 15.92
C ALA A 62 -2.19 11.00 14.69
N ALA A 63 -1.85 10.56 13.46
CA ALA A 63 -2.55 10.93 12.24
C ALA A 63 -3.92 10.23 12.13
N ALA A 64 -3.96 8.92 12.37
CA ALA A 64 -5.19 8.12 12.33
C ALA A 64 -6.22 8.57 13.37
N PHE A 65 -5.79 8.97 14.56
CA PHE A 65 -6.67 9.49 15.62
C PHE A 65 -7.22 10.91 15.35
N ARG A 66 -6.74 11.61 14.31
CA ARG A 66 -7.32 12.89 13.86
C ARG A 66 -8.43 12.70 12.82
N LEU A 67 -8.65 11.48 12.32
CA LEU A 67 -9.65 11.20 11.29
C LEU A 67 -11.07 11.20 11.91
N PRO A 68 -12.07 11.82 11.25
CA PRO A 68 -13.46 11.79 11.71
C PRO A 68 -14.04 10.37 11.75
N ARG A 69 -14.93 10.10 12.72
CA ARG A 69 -15.37 8.73 13.09
C ARG A 69 -16.88 8.49 12.97
N ASN A 70 -17.63 9.43 12.42
CA ASN A 70 -19.06 9.29 12.12
C ASN A 70 -19.41 10.10 10.87
N LEU A 71 -20.55 9.78 10.24
CA LEU A 71 -20.93 10.33 8.94
C LEU A 71 -21.11 11.87 8.95
N LYS A 72 -21.59 12.44 10.06
CA LYS A 72 -21.74 13.88 10.23
C LYS A 72 -20.36 14.56 10.23
N ASP A 73 -19.45 14.12 11.09
CA ASP A 73 -18.13 14.74 11.21
C ASP A 73 -17.25 14.48 9.97
N VAL A 74 -17.48 13.39 9.22
CA VAL A 74 -16.90 13.21 7.88
C VAL A 74 -17.49 14.22 6.89
N THR A 75 -18.80 14.45 6.89
CA THR A 75 -19.44 15.44 6.01
C THR A 75 -18.94 16.86 6.32
N ASP A 76 -18.83 17.22 7.60
CA ASP A 76 -18.27 18.50 8.07
C ASP A 76 -16.77 18.64 7.79
N TYR A 77 -16.02 17.54 7.72
CA TYR A 77 -14.61 17.52 7.31
C TYR A 77 -14.44 17.59 5.78
N LEU A 78 -15.32 16.96 5.01
CA LEU A 78 -15.27 16.96 3.54
C LEU A 78 -15.72 18.30 2.97
N ARG A 79 -16.81 18.90 3.47
CA ARG A 79 -17.35 20.20 3.03
C ARG A 79 -17.57 20.26 1.51
N PHE A 80 -18.18 19.24 0.94
CA PHE A 80 -18.65 19.27 -0.45
C PHE A 80 -19.80 20.29 -0.61
N GLY A 81 -20.07 20.68 -1.86
CA GLY A 81 -21.20 21.54 -2.20
C GLY A 81 -22.55 20.86 -1.93
N VAL A 82 -23.62 21.65 -1.85
CA VAL A 82 -24.99 21.15 -1.73
C VAL A 82 -25.32 20.27 -2.94
N GLY A 83 -25.85 19.07 -2.68
CA GLY A 83 -26.17 18.10 -3.73
C GLY A 83 -24.94 17.46 -4.41
N GLN A 84 -23.79 17.42 -3.73
CA GLN A 84 -22.56 16.80 -4.23
C GLN A 84 -22.02 15.76 -3.24
N ASP A 85 -21.65 14.58 -3.77
CA ASP A 85 -21.09 13.45 -3.01
C ASP A 85 -19.60 13.20 -3.33
N GLY A 86 -18.99 13.97 -4.23
CA GLY A 86 -17.62 13.76 -4.70
C GLY A 86 -17.47 12.70 -5.82
N GLY A 87 -18.53 11.98 -6.17
CA GLY A 87 -18.56 10.93 -7.20
C GLY A 87 -18.27 9.51 -6.68
N PRO A 88 -18.31 8.50 -7.57
CA PRO A 88 -18.23 7.08 -7.19
C PRO A 88 -16.99 6.72 -6.37
N GLY A 89 -17.18 6.12 -5.20
CA GLY A 89 -16.13 5.71 -4.27
C GLY A 89 -15.49 6.87 -3.47
N LEU A 90 -16.06 8.08 -3.55
CA LEU A 90 -15.62 9.29 -2.85
C LEU A 90 -16.73 9.89 -1.97
N SER A 91 -17.81 9.16 -1.71
CA SER A 91 -18.90 9.61 -0.85
C SER A 91 -18.43 9.78 0.61
N PRO A 92 -19.15 10.57 1.43
CA PRO A 92 -18.91 10.63 2.88
C PRO A 92 -18.93 9.25 3.57
N ALA A 93 -19.61 8.24 3.01
CA ALA A 93 -19.59 6.87 3.51
C ALA A 93 -18.30 6.10 3.12
N ASP A 94 -17.76 6.32 1.91
CA ASP A 94 -16.49 5.73 1.46
C ASP A 94 -15.30 6.28 2.27
N PHE A 95 -15.32 7.59 2.53
CA PHE A 95 -14.35 8.25 3.41
C PHE A 95 -14.49 7.75 4.85
N LEU A 96 -15.71 7.67 5.41
CA LEU A 96 -15.94 7.13 6.75
C LEU A 96 -15.41 5.70 6.88
N THR A 97 -15.66 4.84 5.89
CA THR A 97 -15.14 3.45 5.86
C THR A 97 -13.61 3.44 5.89
N THR A 98 -12.96 4.28 5.09
CA THR A 98 -11.49 4.39 5.05
C THR A 98 -10.91 4.91 6.36
N PHE A 99 -11.55 5.90 6.96
CA PHE A 99 -11.13 6.51 8.23
C PHE A 99 -11.33 5.57 9.41
N LEU A 100 -12.47 4.88 9.52
CA LEU A 100 -12.72 3.89 10.57
C LEU A 100 -11.75 2.73 10.49
N ASN A 101 -11.49 2.19 9.29
CA ASN A 101 -10.51 1.12 9.12
C ASN A 101 -9.11 1.57 9.58
N THR A 102 -8.68 2.78 9.18
CA THR A 102 -7.37 3.32 9.57
C THR A 102 -7.27 3.61 11.07
N HIS A 103 -8.31 4.22 11.66
CA HIS A 103 -8.39 4.52 13.09
C HIS A 103 -8.39 3.24 13.93
N ASN A 104 -9.22 2.25 13.58
CA ASN A 104 -9.35 1.00 14.33
C ASN A 104 -8.07 0.16 14.23
N HIS A 105 -7.41 0.18 13.08
CA HIS A 105 -6.08 -0.41 12.92
C HIS A 105 -5.05 0.24 13.87
N ALA A 106 -4.96 1.57 13.83
CA ALA A 106 -4.04 2.35 14.67
C ALA A 106 -4.34 2.28 16.19
N ALA A 107 -5.59 2.00 16.58
CA ALA A 107 -5.97 1.80 17.97
C ALA A 107 -5.24 0.62 18.61
N ARG A 108 -5.09 -0.50 17.87
CA ARG A 108 -4.41 -1.72 18.34
C ARG A 108 -2.94 -1.52 18.73
N TRP A 109 -2.30 -0.46 18.23
CA TRP A 109 -0.88 -0.18 18.51
C TRP A 109 -0.60 0.07 20.00
N THR A 110 -1.54 0.67 20.75
CA THR A 110 -1.34 0.98 22.17
C THR A 110 -1.13 -0.29 22.98
N ASP A 111 -2.08 -1.21 22.92
CA ASP A 111 -2.10 -2.46 23.68
C ASP A 111 -0.96 -3.40 23.23
N LEU A 112 -0.67 -3.42 21.93
CA LEU A 112 0.41 -4.22 21.36
C LEU A 112 1.78 -3.71 21.81
N ARG A 113 2.01 -2.39 21.80
CA ARG A 113 3.22 -1.75 22.33
C ARG A 113 3.42 -2.04 23.81
N GLU A 114 2.36 -1.95 24.61
CA GLU A 114 2.42 -2.21 26.05
C GLU A 114 2.77 -3.67 26.33
N ARG A 115 2.11 -4.62 25.66
CA ARG A 115 2.42 -6.05 25.75
C ARG A 115 3.85 -6.39 25.30
N ILE A 116 4.36 -5.75 24.24
CA ILE A 116 5.75 -5.87 23.79
C ILE A 116 6.72 -5.40 24.88
N MET A 117 6.49 -4.23 25.48
CA MET A 117 7.36 -3.68 26.53
C MET A 117 7.34 -4.51 27.82
N MET A 118 6.15 -4.94 28.27
CA MET A 118 6.01 -5.78 29.46
C MET A 118 6.65 -7.16 29.26
N THR A 119 6.37 -7.81 28.13
CA THR A 119 6.91 -9.15 27.83
C THR A 119 8.41 -9.11 27.56
N GLY A 120 8.93 -8.08 26.90
CA GLY A 120 10.37 -7.88 26.74
C GLY A 120 11.09 -7.80 28.10
N ARG A 121 10.53 -7.06 29.07
CA ARG A 121 11.08 -7.02 30.43
C ARG A 121 10.96 -8.37 31.16
N GLY A 122 9.85 -9.09 30.98
CA GLY A 122 9.67 -10.43 31.52
C GLY A 122 10.72 -11.42 30.98
N LEU A 123 10.95 -11.40 29.67
CA LEU A 123 11.95 -12.22 28.98
C LEU A 123 13.38 -11.90 29.43
N SER A 124 13.73 -10.62 29.59
CA SER A 124 15.03 -10.19 30.13
C SER A 124 15.24 -10.71 31.56
N ASN A 125 14.31 -10.41 32.48
CA ASN A 125 14.37 -10.87 33.88
C ASN A 125 14.46 -12.40 34.00
N PHE A 126 13.68 -13.14 33.20
CA PHE A 126 13.71 -14.59 33.21
C PHE A 126 14.99 -15.15 32.59
N ALA A 127 15.57 -14.49 31.58
CA ALA A 127 16.86 -14.89 31.03
C ALA A 127 17.96 -14.84 32.09
N THR A 128 18.10 -13.74 32.84
CA THR A 128 19.07 -13.62 33.94
C THR A 128 18.87 -14.71 35.01
N SER A 129 17.62 -15.03 35.33
CA SER A 129 17.28 -16.15 36.24
C SER A 129 17.70 -17.51 35.65
N MET A 130 17.42 -17.75 34.36
CA MET A 130 17.76 -18.99 33.65
C MET A 130 19.29 -19.22 33.54
N LEU A 131 20.08 -18.15 33.41
CA LEU A 131 21.55 -18.24 33.49
C LEU A 131 22.02 -18.65 34.91
N THR A 132 21.31 -18.18 35.94
CA THR A 132 21.57 -18.55 37.34
C THR A 132 21.20 -20.01 37.58
N TYR A 133 20.02 -20.45 37.15
CA TYR A 133 19.58 -21.84 37.23
C TYR A 133 20.57 -22.79 36.53
N SER A 134 21.12 -22.37 35.38
CA SER A 134 22.15 -23.11 34.66
C SER A 134 23.42 -23.30 35.50
N ALA A 135 23.91 -22.25 36.17
CA ALA A 135 25.09 -22.36 37.01
C ALA A 135 24.85 -23.35 38.17
N SER A 136 23.67 -23.29 38.80
CA SER A 136 23.30 -24.19 39.91
C SER A 136 23.12 -25.64 39.48
N ILE A 137 22.59 -25.91 38.28
CA ILE A 137 22.42 -27.27 37.75
C ILE A 137 23.76 -27.87 37.29
N GLU A 138 24.66 -27.07 36.71
CA GLU A 138 26.05 -27.47 36.42
C GLU A 138 26.84 -27.79 37.70
N GLU A 139 26.64 -27.01 38.77
CA GLU A 139 27.23 -27.25 40.09
C GLU A 139 26.75 -28.58 40.69
N VAL A 140 25.44 -28.84 40.68
CA VAL A 140 24.85 -30.12 41.14
C VAL A 140 25.37 -31.31 40.31
N TYR A 141 25.44 -31.18 38.98
CA TYR A 141 26.03 -32.21 38.12
C TYR A 141 27.52 -32.46 38.44
N SER A 142 28.28 -31.40 38.69
CA SER A 142 29.70 -31.47 39.07
C SER A 142 29.90 -32.17 40.43
N ASP A 143 29.13 -31.81 41.46
CA ASP A 143 29.24 -32.43 42.80
C ASP A 143 28.81 -33.90 42.82
N VAL A 144 27.83 -34.29 41.99
CA VAL A 144 27.50 -35.71 41.76
C VAL A 144 28.67 -36.41 41.07
N ARG A 145 29.18 -35.89 39.95
CA ARG A 145 30.30 -36.48 39.19
C ARG A 145 31.59 -36.57 40.00
N ALA A 146 31.80 -35.67 40.95
CA ALA A 146 32.96 -35.64 41.87
C ALA A 146 32.91 -36.69 42.99
N GLY A 147 31.94 -37.62 42.97
CA GLY A 147 31.94 -38.82 43.82
C GLY A 147 31.30 -38.67 45.21
N LYS A 148 30.98 -37.44 45.66
CA LYS A 148 30.36 -37.21 46.98
C LYS A 148 28.98 -37.86 47.15
N LEU A 149 28.25 -38.06 46.04
CA LEU A 149 26.88 -38.60 46.02
C LEU A 149 26.75 -39.95 45.29
N LEU A 150 27.64 -40.26 44.34
CA LEU A 150 27.59 -41.49 43.55
C LEU A 150 27.68 -42.75 44.42
N ASP A 151 28.73 -42.84 45.25
CA ASP A 151 29.01 -44.00 46.11
C ASP A 151 27.90 -44.27 47.16
N ALA A 152 27.06 -43.27 47.44
CA ALA A 152 25.98 -43.36 48.42
C ALA A 152 24.62 -43.79 47.84
N ARG A 153 24.40 -43.66 46.51
CA ARG A 153 23.06 -43.78 45.89
C ARG A 153 23.00 -44.41 44.48
N ASP A 154 24.12 -44.65 43.81
CA ASP A 154 24.20 -45.22 42.44
C ASP A 154 23.41 -44.45 41.35
N VAL A 155 23.44 -43.11 41.41
CA VAL A 155 22.70 -42.21 40.51
C VAL A 155 23.38 -42.13 39.13
N LYS A 156 22.70 -42.62 38.10
CA LYS A 156 23.17 -42.69 36.70
C LYS A 156 22.23 -42.03 35.69
N THR A 157 20.93 -41.99 35.98
CA THR A 157 19.90 -41.40 35.12
C THR A 157 19.27 -40.15 35.72
N LEU A 158 18.59 -39.35 34.89
CA LEU A 158 17.81 -38.21 35.35
C LEU A 158 16.71 -38.62 36.34
N GLU A 159 16.07 -39.77 36.15
CA GLU A 159 15.08 -40.31 37.09
C GLU A 159 15.63 -40.47 38.51
N GLN A 160 16.83 -41.06 38.62
CA GLN A 160 17.49 -41.25 39.90
C GLN A 160 17.94 -39.91 40.51
N LEU A 161 18.37 -38.95 39.69
CA LEU A 161 18.76 -37.62 40.16
C LEU A 161 17.57 -36.78 40.64
N ARG A 162 16.40 -36.89 39.97
CA ARG A 162 15.16 -36.24 40.38
C ARG A 162 14.65 -36.71 41.75
N LEU A 163 15.05 -37.91 42.20
CA LEU A 163 14.69 -38.47 43.50
C LEU A 163 15.70 -38.14 44.63
N VAL A 164 16.70 -37.28 44.37
CA VAL A 164 17.63 -36.83 45.42
C VAL A 164 17.10 -35.56 46.07
N GLU A 165 16.66 -35.68 47.33
CA GLU A 165 16.39 -34.53 48.20
C GLU A 165 17.69 -33.75 48.44
N LEU A 166 17.67 -32.44 48.16
CA LEU A 166 18.82 -31.53 48.25
C LEU A 166 18.36 -30.17 48.79
N GLU A 167 19.15 -29.55 49.68
CA GLU A 167 18.91 -28.17 50.11
C GLU A 167 19.29 -27.18 48.99
N LEU A 168 18.31 -26.86 48.14
CA LEU A 168 18.47 -26.04 46.93
C LEU A 168 17.81 -24.65 47.00
N GLY A 169 17.18 -24.29 48.13
CA GLY A 169 16.25 -23.15 48.25
C GLY A 169 16.74 -21.84 47.63
N ASP A 170 17.91 -21.35 48.04
CA ASP A 170 18.46 -20.07 47.56
C ASP A 170 19.05 -20.12 46.13
N LYS A 171 19.18 -21.32 45.52
CA LYS A 171 19.85 -21.51 44.22
C LYS A 171 18.96 -21.19 43.01
N PHE A 172 17.64 -21.11 43.19
CA PHE A 172 16.68 -20.91 42.09
C PHE A 172 15.81 -19.64 42.27
N PRO A 173 16.42 -18.43 42.18
CA PRO A 173 15.75 -17.17 42.47
C PRO A 173 14.61 -16.87 41.48
N GLY A 174 13.43 -16.56 42.01
CA GLY A 174 12.24 -16.20 41.23
C GLY A 174 11.18 -17.31 41.13
N LEU A 175 11.53 -18.55 41.48
CA LEU A 175 10.55 -19.63 41.64
C LEU A 175 9.91 -19.57 43.04
N GLN A 176 8.61 -19.86 43.12
CA GLN A 176 7.89 -19.86 44.40
C GLN A 176 8.02 -21.22 45.12
N LEU A 177 8.42 -21.14 46.38
CA LEU A 177 8.48 -22.22 47.36
C LEU A 177 7.62 -21.83 48.58
N GLU A 178 6.99 -22.80 49.23
CA GLU A 178 6.45 -22.60 50.57
C GLU A 178 7.62 -22.70 51.59
N SER A 179 7.52 -22.05 52.75
CA SER A 179 8.68 -21.84 53.66
C SER A 179 9.28 -23.11 54.26
N ASP A 180 8.59 -24.23 54.14
CA ASP A 180 8.83 -25.48 54.86
C ASP A 180 9.11 -26.66 53.88
N THR A 181 9.20 -26.40 52.57
CA THR A 181 9.29 -27.47 51.55
C THR A 181 10.72 -27.95 51.29
N LEU A 182 11.03 -29.19 51.70
CA LEU A 182 12.11 -29.96 51.07
C LEU A 182 11.70 -30.28 49.62
N SER A 183 12.35 -29.62 48.66
CA SER A 183 12.06 -29.76 47.23
C SER A 183 13.18 -30.53 46.52
N ASP A 184 12.82 -31.59 45.81
CA ASP A 184 13.76 -32.32 44.94
C ASP A 184 14.11 -31.55 43.66
N LEU A 185 15.15 -32.00 42.93
CA LEU A 185 15.55 -31.37 41.67
C LEU A 185 14.46 -31.47 40.58
N GLY A 186 13.61 -32.49 40.64
CA GLY A 186 12.48 -32.66 39.72
C GLY A 186 11.47 -31.51 39.83
N TYR A 187 11.11 -31.09 41.04
CA TYR A 187 10.23 -29.92 41.26
C TYR A 187 10.79 -28.66 40.61
N PHE A 188 12.09 -28.37 40.81
CA PHE A 188 12.72 -27.19 40.21
C PHE A 188 12.77 -27.27 38.68
N LEU A 189 13.10 -28.44 38.11
CA LEU A 189 13.11 -28.63 36.66
C LEU A 189 11.72 -28.44 36.05
N ASP A 190 10.68 -29.03 36.63
CA ASP A 190 9.31 -28.88 36.13
C ASP A 190 8.83 -27.42 36.19
N ARG A 191 9.20 -26.66 37.24
CA ARG A 191 8.93 -25.22 37.33
C ARG A 191 9.68 -24.39 36.29
N ILE A 192 10.95 -24.71 36.02
CA ILE A 192 11.72 -24.05 34.95
C ILE A 192 11.06 -24.30 33.59
N PHE A 193 10.59 -25.53 33.34
CA PHE A 193 9.92 -25.91 32.11
C PHE A 193 8.55 -25.24 31.95
N GLU A 194 7.75 -25.17 33.02
CA GLU A 194 6.51 -24.40 33.07
C GLU A 194 6.72 -22.92 32.66
N GLU A 195 7.77 -22.26 33.18
CA GLU A 195 8.04 -20.85 32.86
C GLU A 195 8.55 -20.64 31.44
N VAL A 196 9.36 -21.55 30.89
CA VAL A 196 9.75 -21.51 29.47
C VAL A 196 8.52 -21.59 28.56
N ASP A 197 7.58 -22.50 28.83
CA ASP A 197 6.38 -22.65 28.03
C ASP A 197 5.38 -21.49 28.21
N LYS A 198 5.24 -20.93 29.43
CA LYS A 198 4.48 -19.68 29.65
C LYS A 198 5.05 -18.54 28.80
N ASN A 199 6.38 -18.35 28.82
CA ASN A 199 7.05 -17.35 27.98
C ASN A 199 6.85 -17.62 26.47
N LEU A 200 6.84 -18.88 26.03
CA LEU A 200 6.53 -19.23 24.65
C LEU A 200 5.11 -18.77 24.25
N GLN A 201 4.08 -19.08 25.04
CA GLN A 201 2.70 -18.71 24.68
C GLN A 201 2.51 -17.19 24.58
N VAL A 202 3.05 -16.42 25.53
CA VAL A 202 2.95 -14.95 25.51
C VAL A 202 3.69 -14.35 24.31
N THR A 203 4.93 -14.83 24.04
CA THR A 203 5.75 -14.36 22.93
C THR A 203 5.13 -14.72 21.57
N LYS A 204 4.52 -15.91 21.46
CA LYS A 204 3.77 -16.37 20.30
C LYS A 204 2.52 -15.53 20.02
N GLY A 205 1.77 -15.19 21.07
CA GLY A 205 0.61 -14.31 20.98
C GLY A 205 0.99 -12.95 20.39
N ILE A 206 2.00 -12.30 20.97
CA ILE A 206 2.49 -11.00 20.49
C ILE A 206 3.03 -11.08 19.06
N LYS A 207 3.72 -12.18 18.69
CA LYS A 207 4.14 -12.40 17.30
C LYS A 207 2.93 -12.46 16.36
N THR A 208 1.89 -13.20 16.73
CA THR A 208 0.66 -13.35 15.93
C THR A 208 -0.04 -12.01 15.74
N ASP A 209 -0.13 -11.21 16.80
CA ASP A 209 -0.72 -9.87 16.75
C ASP A 209 0.12 -8.87 15.93
N LEU A 210 1.45 -8.97 15.97
CA LEU A 210 2.38 -8.20 15.14
C LEU A 210 2.29 -8.59 13.66
N ASP A 211 2.26 -9.89 13.35
CA ASP A 211 2.10 -10.39 11.98
C ASP A 211 0.76 -9.89 11.39
N ALA A 212 -0.32 -9.93 12.17
CA ALA A 212 -1.63 -9.39 11.79
C ALA A 212 -1.60 -7.86 11.60
N PHE A 213 -0.92 -7.12 12.47
CA PHE A 213 -0.77 -5.66 12.34
C PHE A 213 0.01 -5.27 11.08
N GLY A 214 1.09 -5.98 10.74
CA GLY A 214 1.81 -5.76 9.48
C GLY A 214 0.98 -6.12 8.24
N SER A 215 0.29 -7.26 8.28
CA SER A 215 -0.54 -7.74 7.16
C SER A 215 -1.73 -6.81 6.90
N ASP A 216 -2.45 -6.39 7.95
CA ASP A 216 -3.59 -5.48 7.82
C ASP A 216 -3.17 -4.12 7.23
N LEU A 217 -2.06 -3.56 7.73
CA LEU A 217 -1.51 -2.30 7.25
C LEU A 217 -1.13 -2.36 5.77
N GLN A 218 -0.47 -3.45 5.35
CA GLN A 218 0.03 -3.65 3.99
C GLN A 218 -1.05 -4.06 2.97
N GLU A 219 -2.00 -4.92 3.34
CA GLU A 219 -2.99 -5.50 2.40
C GLU A 219 -4.27 -4.65 2.29
N TYR A 220 -4.70 -3.98 3.36
CA TYR A 220 -6.01 -3.31 3.43
C TYR A 220 -5.91 -1.81 3.72
N ILE A 221 -5.14 -1.38 4.73
CA ILE A 221 -5.14 0.03 5.16
C ILE A 221 -4.44 0.93 4.15
N LEU A 222 -3.16 0.68 3.85
CA LEU A 222 -2.39 1.50 2.89
C LEU A 222 -3.03 1.46 1.48
N PRO A 223 -3.42 0.30 0.91
CA PRO A 223 -4.13 0.26 -0.37
C PRO A 223 -5.50 0.96 -0.33
N GLY A 224 -6.20 0.95 0.81
CA GLY A 224 -7.46 1.68 1.00
C GLY A 224 -7.31 3.20 1.00
N ILE A 225 -6.21 3.72 1.56
CA ILE A 225 -5.82 5.13 1.48
C ILE A 225 -5.43 5.49 0.03
N GLN A 226 -4.51 4.71 -0.55
CA GLN A 226 -4.00 4.92 -1.92
C GLN A 226 -5.10 4.87 -2.98
N HIS A 227 -6.08 3.97 -2.84
CA HIS A 227 -7.21 3.88 -3.76
C HIS A 227 -8.10 5.14 -3.69
N ARG A 228 -8.38 5.69 -2.49
CA ARG A 228 -9.11 6.96 -2.36
C ARG A 228 -8.32 8.13 -2.94
N VAL A 229 -7.01 8.22 -2.71
CA VAL A 229 -6.12 9.19 -3.40
C VAL A 229 -6.20 9.02 -4.93
N GLY A 230 -6.17 7.79 -5.43
CA GLY A 230 -6.24 7.47 -6.86
C GLY A 230 -7.59 7.78 -7.50
N LEU A 231 -8.71 7.61 -6.78
CA LEU A 231 -10.04 8.03 -7.23
C LEU A 231 -10.12 9.56 -7.37
N ILE A 232 -9.62 10.33 -6.39
CA ILE A 232 -9.57 11.80 -6.48
C ILE A 232 -8.74 12.24 -7.70
N GLN A 233 -7.62 11.56 -7.98
CA GLN A 233 -6.79 11.86 -9.16
C GLN A 233 -7.45 11.52 -10.51
N LYS A 234 -8.41 10.59 -10.55
CA LYS A 234 -9.13 10.13 -11.76
C LYS A 234 -10.54 10.73 -11.89
N ASN A 235 -10.87 11.70 -11.05
CA ASN A 235 -12.18 12.34 -10.98
C ASN A 235 -12.42 13.27 -12.19
N THR A 236 -13.65 13.29 -12.72
CA THR A 236 -14.03 14.02 -13.95
C THR A 236 -14.57 15.43 -13.71
N LEU A 237 -14.78 15.83 -12.45
CA LEU A 237 -15.41 17.09 -12.04
C LEU A 237 -14.76 18.34 -12.67
N SER A 238 -13.44 18.33 -12.92
CA SER A 238 -12.76 19.46 -13.60
C SER A 238 -13.12 19.61 -15.09
N ALA A 239 -13.44 18.51 -15.78
CA ALA A 239 -13.95 18.54 -17.15
C ALA A 239 -15.45 18.90 -17.17
N GLU A 240 -16.22 18.37 -16.23
CA GLU A 240 -17.65 18.67 -16.05
C GLU A 240 -17.87 20.15 -15.72
N ILE A 241 -17.05 20.74 -14.85
CA ILE A 241 -17.04 22.18 -14.55
C ILE A 241 -16.83 23.01 -15.83
N LYS A 242 -15.87 22.65 -16.68
CA LYS A 242 -15.60 23.37 -17.94
C LYS A 242 -16.77 23.27 -18.93
N ARG A 243 -17.38 22.09 -19.07
CA ARG A 243 -18.57 21.89 -19.91
C ARG A 243 -19.76 22.70 -19.39
N LEU A 244 -19.99 22.70 -18.07
CA LEU A 244 -21.05 23.49 -17.45
C LEU A 244 -20.82 25.01 -17.59
N GLN A 245 -19.57 25.47 -17.48
CA GLN A 245 -19.20 26.86 -17.77
C GLN A 245 -19.54 27.23 -19.23
N THR A 246 -19.18 26.39 -20.22
CA THR A 246 -19.53 26.64 -21.62
C THR A 246 -21.05 26.68 -21.85
N GLN A 247 -21.82 25.82 -21.16
CA GLN A 247 -23.28 25.83 -21.22
C GLN A 247 -23.88 27.11 -20.60
N ILE A 248 -23.31 27.58 -19.48
CA ILE A 248 -23.65 28.85 -18.82
C ILE A 248 -23.35 30.06 -19.72
N ASP A 249 -22.21 30.06 -20.39
CA ASP A 249 -21.77 31.14 -21.27
C ASP A 249 -22.59 31.21 -22.58
N ASP A 250 -22.92 30.06 -23.17
CA ASP A 250 -23.79 30.01 -24.36
C ASP A 250 -25.26 30.35 -24.02
N ARG A 251 -25.75 29.95 -22.83
CA ARG A 251 -27.09 30.34 -22.36
C ARG A 251 -27.18 31.82 -21.99
N ALA A 252 -26.11 32.43 -21.49
CA ALA A 252 -26.09 33.87 -21.22
C ALA A 252 -26.35 34.70 -22.48
N LYS A 253 -25.74 34.33 -23.62
CA LYS A 253 -25.99 34.94 -24.94
C LYS A 253 -27.43 34.72 -25.40
N GLU A 254 -27.98 33.52 -25.18
CA GLU A 254 -29.37 33.19 -25.50
C GLU A 254 -30.38 34.02 -24.67
N ILE A 255 -30.09 34.26 -23.39
CA ILE A 255 -30.85 35.14 -22.51
C ILE A 255 -30.78 36.61 -22.98
N GLU A 256 -29.64 37.07 -23.49
CA GLU A 256 -29.49 38.41 -24.08
C GLU A 256 -30.35 38.58 -25.35
N LEU A 257 -30.34 37.58 -26.24
CA LEU A 257 -31.22 37.53 -27.41
C LEU A 257 -32.71 37.53 -27.00
N LYS A 258 -33.14 36.63 -26.10
CA LYS A 258 -34.54 36.52 -25.65
C LYS A 258 -35.00 37.75 -24.85
N ASN A 259 -34.12 38.46 -24.15
CA ASN A 259 -34.44 39.77 -23.58
C ASN A 259 -34.77 40.80 -24.66
N THR A 260 -34.01 40.82 -25.76
CA THR A 260 -34.18 41.80 -26.82
C THR A 260 -35.39 41.47 -27.71
N GLU A 261 -35.72 40.19 -27.90
CA GLU A 261 -37.02 39.74 -28.43
C GLU A 261 -38.19 40.23 -27.57
N TYR A 262 -38.15 39.98 -26.25
CA TYR A 262 -39.21 40.40 -25.32
C TYR A 262 -39.41 41.92 -25.34
N LYS A 263 -38.32 42.70 -25.33
CA LYS A 263 -38.36 44.16 -25.42
C LYS A 263 -39.08 44.62 -26.69
N ALA A 264 -38.72 44.05 -27.84
CA ALA A 264 -39.36 44.33 -29.13
C ALA A 264 -40.82 43.84 -29.23
N ALA A 265 -41.26 42.86 -28.42
CA ALA A 265 -42.66 42.45 -28.34
C ALA A 265 -43.50 43.41 -27.49
N VAL A 266 -43.00 43.83 -26.32
CA VAL A 266 -43.71 44.74 -25.39
C VAL A 266 -43.90 46.13 -25.99
N GLN A 267 -42.88 46.68 -26.67
CA GLN A 267 -42.99 47.99 -27.33
C GLN A 267 -44.02 47.98 -28.47
N GLU A 268 -44.19 46.87 -29.16
CA GLU A 268 -45.18 46.72 -30.23
C GLU A 268 -46.61 46.59 -29.69
N ALA A 269 -46.82 45.85 -28.60
CA ALA A 269 -48.11 45.82 -27.91
C ALA A 269 -48.56 47.21 -27.43
N LEU A 270 -47.62 48.04 -26.95
CA LEU A 270 -47.86 49.45 -26.60
C LEU A 270 -48.20 50.30 -27.84
N LYS A 271 -47.48 50.15 -28.95
CA LYS A 271 -47.79 50.85 -30.23
C LYS A 271 -49.16 50.44 -30.77
N ALA A 272 -49.54 49.16 -30.70
CA ALA A 272 -50.84 48.66 -31.12
C ALA A 272 -52.00 49.20 -30.26
N ALA A 273 -51.83 49.22 -28.93
CA ALA A 273 -52.82 49.77 -28.00
C ALA A 273 -53.09 51.27 -28.24
N ALA A 274 -52.05 52.04 -28.61
CA ALA A 274 -52.18 53.47 -28.92
C ALA A 274 -53.02 53.76 -30.18
N GLY A 275 -53.26 52.77 -31.05
CA GLY A 275 -54.03 52.92 -32.30
C GLY A 275 -55.56 53.01 -32.14
N MET A 276 -56.09 52.74 -30.93
CA MET A 276 -57.51 52.90 -30.54
C MET A 276 -58.57 52.47 -31.59
N ASN A 277 -58.43 51.27 -32.15
CA ASN A 277 -59.49 50.64 -32.95
C ASN A 277 -59.67 49.16 -32.56
N VAL A 278 -60.83 48.59 -32.87
CA VAL A 278 -61.25 47.25 -32.39
C VAL A 278 -60.32 46.14 -32.90
N VAL A 279 -59.75 46.30 -34.11
CA VAL A 279 -58.78 45.37 -34.68
C VAL A 279 -57.44 45.44 -33.94
N GLY A 280 -56.98 46.64 -33.59
CA GLY A 280 -55.79 46.87 -32.76
C GLY A 280 -55.92 46.25 -31.36
N LEU A 281 -57.11 46.27 -30.76
CA LEU A 281 -57.37 45.61 -29.47
C LEU A 281 -57.25 44.08 -29.58
N ALA A 282 -57.76 43.47 -30.66
CA ALA A 282 -57.62 42.03 -30.90
C ALA A 282 -56.15 41.64 -31.16
N MET A 283 -55.41 42.45 -31.93
CA MET A 283 -53.96 42.25 -32.14
C MET A 283 -53.16 42.40 -30.84
N ALA A 284 -53.50 43.36 -29.97
CA ALA A 284 -52.84 43.52 -28.67
C ALA A 284 -53.02 42.30 -27.75
N ILE A 285 -54.15 41.58 -27.85
CA ILE A 285 -54.37 40.32 -27.14
C ILE A 285 -53.49 39.20 -27.74
N TYR A 286 -53.45 39.06 -29.07
CA TYR A 286 -52.64 38.04 -29.75
C TYR A 286 -51.14 38.24 -29.52
N MET A 287 -50.64 39.47 -29.68
CA MET A 287 -49.26 39.85 -29.38
C MET A 287 -48.95 39.81 -27.88
N GLY A 288 -49.95 39.97 -27.00
CA GLY A 288 -49.82 39.72 -25.57
C GLY A 288 -49.47 38.27 -25.26
N VAL A 289 -50.07 37.30 -25.98
CA VAL A 289 -49.71 35.88 -25.85
C VAL A 289 -48.31 35.61 -26.37
N GLU A 290 -47.90 36.17 -27.50
CA GLU A 290 -46.54 35.97 -28.02
C GLU A 290 -45.47 36.59 -27.11
N ALA A 291 -45.72 37.80 -26.59
CA ALA A 291 -44.86 38.44 -25.59
C ALA A 291 -44.80 37.65 -24.28
N GLU A 292 -45.90 37.03 -23.85
CA GLU A 292 -45.95 36.15 -22.67
C GLU A 292 -45.21 34.84 -22.91
N ASN A 293 -45.28 34.24 -24.10
CA ASN A 293 -44.53 33.05 -24.48
C ASN A 293 -43.01 33.32 -24.42
N ILE A 294 -42.56 34.44 -25.00
CA ILE A 294 -41.14 34.86 -24.95
C ILE A 294 -40.75 35.17 -23.49
N ARG A 295 -41.64 35.79 -22.71
CA ARG A 295 -41.42 36.06 -21.27
C ARG A 295 -41.25 34.76 -20.48
N ALA A 296 -42.09 33.76 -20.73
CA ALA A 296 -42.05 32.45 -20.08
C ALA A 296 -40.75 31.72 -20.43
N ALA A 297 -40.43 31.55 -21.71
CA ALA A 297 -39.21 30.89 -22.16
C ALA A 297 -37.94 31.59 -21.64
N ARG A 298 -37.90 32.92 -21.63
CA ARG A 298 -36.79 33.69 -21.03
C ARG A 298 -36.70 33.50 -19.52
N ASN A 299 -37.82 33.51 -18.80
CA ASN A 299 -37.84 33.29 -17.35
C ASN A 299 -37.41 31.86 -17.00
N GLU A 300 -37.75 30.87 -17.82
CA GLU A 300 -37.28 29.49 -17.74
C GLU A 300 -35.76 29.41 -17.96
N LEU A 301 -35.23 30.04 -19.02
CA LEU A 301 -33.79 30.15 -19.24
C LEU A 301 -33.05 30.79 -18.06
N TYR A 302 -33.60 31.86 -17.45
CA TYR A 302 -33.06 32.44 -16.22
C TYR A 302 -33.09 31.47 -15.03
N ALA A 303 -34.18 30.73 -14.82
CA ALA A 303 -34.28 29.75 -13.74
C ALA A 303 -33.25 28.63 -13.88
N VAL A 304 -33.05 28.11 -15.10
CA VAL A 304 -32.01 27.10 -15.38
C VAL A 304 -30.61 27.72 -15.27
N GLN A 305 -30.43 28.99 -15.63
CA GLN A 305 -29.16 29.71 -15.45
C GLN A 305 -28.77 29.84 -13.97
N ASP A 306 -29.69 30.28 -13.11
CA ASP A 306 -29.45 30.40 -11.66
C ASP A 306 -29.21 29.01 -11.02
N GLN A 307 -29.93 27.99 -11.48
CA GLN A 307 -29.72 26.59 -11.08
C GLN A 307 -28.32 26.09 -11.46
N ASP A 308 -27.87 26.32 -12.69
CA ASP A 308 -26.55 25.88 -13.14
C ASP A 308 -25.41 26.70 -12.55
N ILE A 309 -25.59 28.00 -12.29
CA ILE A 309 -24.63 28.82 -11.52
C ILE A 309 -24.50 28.29 -10.09
N SER A 310 -25.62 27.96 -9.43
CA SER A 310 -25.62 27.33 -8.12
C SER A 310 -24.90 25.96 -8.16
N ARG A 311 -25.20 25.13 -9.16
CA ARG A 311 -24.53 23.84 -9.40
C ARG A 311 -23.02 24.02 -9.61
N LEU A 312 -22.61 24.96 -10.44
CA LEU A 312 -21.20 25.29 -10.72
C LEU A 312 -20.45 25.72 -9.45
N ASN A 313 -21.07 26.54 -8.59
CA ASN A 313 -20.50 26.91 -7.30
C ASN A 313 -20.31 25.69 -6.38
N ASN A 314 -21.31 24.81 -6.30
CA ASN A 314 -21.25 23.57 -5.51
C ASN A 314 -20.21 22.56 -6.06
N MET A 315 -20.06 22.46 -7.39
CA MET A 315 -19.03 21.66 -8.04
C MET A 315 -17.62 22.22 -7.78
N ASN A 316 -17.42 23.54 -7.88
CA ASN A 316 -16.14 24.18 -7.56
C ASN A 316 -15.74 24.02 -6.09
N GLN A 317 -16.70 24.16 -5.15
CA GLN A 317 -16.46 23.88 -3.73
C GLN A 317 -16.03 22.42 -3.53
N THR A 318 -16.71 21.47 -4.17
CA THR A 318 -16.37 20.04 -4.11
C THR A 318 -14.97 19.76 -4.68
N LEU A 319 -14.60 20.39 -5.80
CA LEU A 319 -13.26 20.25 -6.40
C LEU A 319 -12.15 20.75 -5.45
N GLY A 320 -12.33 21.93 -4.84
CA GLY A 320 -11.38 22.48 -3.86
C GLY A 320 -11.26 21.61 -2.61
N SER A 321 -12.40 21.10 -2.12
CA SER A 321 -12.44 20.17 -0.99
C SER A 321 -11.76 18.84 -1.29
N LEU A 322 -12.01 18.23 -2.46
CA LEU A 322 -11.30 17.02 -2.90
C LEU A 322 -9.78 17.25 -3.04
N ALA A 323 -9.34 18.41 -3.53
CA ALA A 323 -7.93 18.75 -3.63
C ALA A 323 -7.23 18.84 -2.26
N ARG A 324 -7.89 19.42 -1.24
CA ARG A 324 -7.42 19.42 0.15
C ARG A 324 -7.40 18.01 0.74
N VAL A 325 -8.50 17.27 0.62
CA VAL A 325 -8.62 15.93 1.21
C VAL A 325 -7.62 14.95 0.58
N LYS A 326 -7.27 15.14 -0.70
CA LYS A 326 -6.14 14.44 -1.34
C LYS A 326 -4.81 14.74 -0.64
N HIS A 327 -4.51 15.99 -0.30
CA HIS A 327 -3.27 16.35 0.41
C HIS A 327 -3.23 15.74 1.83
N ASP A 328 -4.36 15.77 2.54
CA ASP A 328 -4.50 15.15 3.86
C ASP A 328 -4.29 13.63 3.78
N LEU A 329 -4.90 12.96 2.79
CA LEU A 329 -4.71 11.52 2.53
C LEU A 329 -3.29 11.17 2.07
N GLN A 330 -2.62 11.99 1.25
CA GLN A 330 -1.23 11.74 0.85
C GLN A 330 -0.27 11.91 2.05
N SER A 331 -0.59 12.80 2.98
CA SER A 331 0.15 12.93 4.25
C SER A 331 -0.07 11.71 5.15
N LEU A 332 -1.29 11.17 5.18
CA LEU A 332 -1.63 9.91 5.87
C LEU A 332 -0.95 8.69 5.20
N GLU A 333 -0.87 8.66 3.87
CA GLU A 333 -0.18 7.62 3.09
C GLU A 333 1.30 7.54 3.46
N ILE A 334 2.00 8.68 3.53
CA ILE A 334 3.43 8.74 3.90
C ILE A 334 3.67 8.16 5.29
N VAL A 335 2.89 8.56 6.30
CA VAL A 335 3.08 8.00 7.67
C VAL A 335 2.65 6.54 7.77
N ALA A 336 1.71 6.07 6.94
CA ALA A 336 1.36 4.66 6.85
C ALA A 336 2.47 3.82 6.18
N ILE A 337 3.21 4.37 5.22
CA ILE A 337 4.40 3.74 4.61
C ILE A 337 5.56 3.67 5.62
N ASP A 338 5.85 4.77 6.33
CA ASP A 338 6.87 4.75 7.40
C ASP A 338 6.50 3.75 8.50
N ALA A 339 5.21 3.63 8.85
CA ALA A 339 4.70 2.64 9.80
C ALA A 339 4.77 1.18 9.28
N ASP A 340 4.57 0.92 7.98
CA ASP A 340 4.76 -0.39 7.37
C ASP A 340 6.23 -0.86 7.51
N ILE A 341 7.17 0.04 7.17
CA ILE A 341 8.62 -0.21 7.30
C ILE A 341 9.01 -0.41 8.78
N ALA A 342 8.48 0.39 9.69
CA ALA A 342 8.70 0.25 11.12
C ALA A 342 8.16 -1.07 11.68
N THR A 343 6.93 -1.44 11.28
CA THR A 343 6.28 -2.69 11.69
C THR A 343 7.07 -3.91 11.23
N LYS A 344 7.58 -3.91 9.99
CA LYS A 344 8.40 -5.03 9.47
C LYS A 344 9.72 -5.20 10.22
N ASN A 345 10.38 -4.12 10.61
CA ASN A 345 11.57 -4.19 11.46
C ASN A 345 11.25 -4.67 12.88
N LEU A 346 10.08 -4.31 13.42
CA LEU A 346 9.59 -4.78 14.73
C LEU A 346 9.21 -6.27 14.69
N ILE A 347 8.48 -6.73 13.65
CA ILE A 347 8.19 -8.16 13.40
C ILE A 347 9.49 -8.97 13.34
N TYR A 348 10.47 -8.54 12.54
CA TYR A 348 11.78 -9.21 12.47
C TYR A 348 12.44 -9.29 13.85
N THR A 349 12.46 -8.19 14.60
CA THR A 349 13.11 -8.14 15.93
C THR A 349 12.39 -9.05 16.93
N TRP A 350 11.06 -9.02 16.98
CA TRP A 350 10.26 -9.90 17.83
C TRP A 350 10.36 -11.37 17.43
N ASN A 351 10.51 -11.66 16.13
CA ASN A 351 10.68 -13.03 15.65
C ASN A 351 12.01 -13.65 16.12
N LEU A 352 13.08 -12.88 16.34
CA LEU A 352 14.32 -13.39 16.96
C LEU A 352 14.06 -13.92 18.38
N LEU A 353 13.37 -13.13 19.20
CA LEU A 353 12.96 -13.52 20.56
C LEU A 353 12.05 -14.76 20.52
N TYR A 354 11.05 -14.77 19.63
CA TYR A 354 10.16 -15.92 19.44
C TYR A 354 10.91 -17.20 19.08
N ILE A 355 11.80 -17.16 18.07
CA ILE A 355 12.56 -18.33 17.61
C ILE A 355 13.47 -18.87 18.73
N ALA A 356 14.05 -17.98 19.54
CA ALA A 356 14.89 -18.37 20.67
C ALA A 356 14.08 -19.10 21.77
N VAL A 357 12.94 -18.54 22.18
CA VAL A 357 12.06 -19.16 23.20
C VAL A 357 11.44 -20.47 22.66
N GLU A 358 11.03 -20.51 21.39
CA GLU A 358 10.52 -21.73 20.75
C GLU A 358 11.59 -22.82 20.71
N ASN A 359 12.86 -22.49 20.44
CA ASN A 359 13.94 -23.47 20.44
C ASN A 359 14.32 -23.99 21.83
N SER A 360 14.19 -23.16 22.87
CA SER A 360 14.28 -23.56 24.28
C SER A 360 13.17 -24.56 24.63
N SER A 361 11.91 -24.25 24.34
CA SER A 361 10.76 -25.15 24.58
C SER A 361 10.89 -26.48 23.80
N LYS A 362 11.26 -26.42 22.50
CA LYS A 362 11.59 -27.60 21.68
C LYS A 362 12.72 -28.47 22.28
N ALA A 363 13.63 -27.90 23.09
CA ALA A 363 14.70 -28.65 23.75
C ALA A 363 14.26 -29.26 25.10
N ILE A 364 13.20 -28.76 25.75
CA ILE A 364 12.62 -29.43 26.92
C ILE A 364 12.05 -30.80 26.52
N ALA A 365 11.42 -30.88 25.34
CA ALA A 365 10.82 -32.11 24.83
C ALA A 365 11.81 -33.26 24.51
N THR A 366 13.13 -33.05 24.59
CA THR A 366 14.12 -34.13 24.52
C THR A 366 14.55 -34.63 25.91
N ILE A 367 14.35 -33.83 26.97
CA ILE A 367 14.69 -34.18 28.35
C ILE A 367 13.66 -35.19 28.88
N ASN A 368 14.14 -36.33 29.34
CA ASN A 368 13.30 -37.40 29.87
C ASN A 368 14.04 -38.24 30.93
N ASN A 369 13.29 -38.94 31.76
CA ASN A 369 13.78 -39.73 32.90
C ASN A 369 14.90 -40.73 32.57
N ALA A 370 14.92 -41.28 31.35
CA ALA A 370 15.87 -42.33 30.95
C ALA A 370 17.22 -41.80 30.43
N LEU A 371 17.40 -40.48 30.30
CA LEU A 371 18.69 -39.90 29.91
C LEU A 371 19.78 -40.18 30.95
N SER A 372 21.01 -40.43 30.49
CA SER A 372 22.19 -40.39 31.36
C SER A 372 22.40 -39.00 31.93
N LEU A 373 23.13 -38.86 33.05
CA LEU A 373 23.43 -37.54 33.62
C LEU A 373 24.15 -36.61 32.62
N ARG A 374 25.00 -37.18 31.76
CA ARG A 374 25.69 -36.45 30.68
C ARG A 374 24.70 -35.97 29.63
N GLN A 375 23.85 -36.85 29.12
CA GLN A 375 22.81 -36.48 28.16
C GLN A 375 21.86 -35.42 28.74
N PHE A 376 21.46 -35.56 30.01
CA PHE A 376 20.64 -34.56 30.69
C PHE A 376 21.30 -33.17 30.67
N ILE A 377 22.55 -33.02 31.11
CA ILE A 377 23.19 -31.70 31.14
C ILE A 377 23.42 -31.14 29.72
N THR A 378 23.72 -32.00 28.74
CA THR A 378 23.82 -31.64 27.31
C THR A 378 22.49 -31.13 26.75
N GLN A 379 21.38 -31.83 26.99
CA GLN A 379 20.05 -31.37 26.53
C GLN A 379 19.58 -30.13 27.31
N PHE A 380 19.88 -30.02 28.61
CA PHE A 380 19.56 -28.83 29.42
C PHE A 380 20.32 -27.58 28.95
N ARG A 381 21.58 -27.71 28.52
CA ARG A 381 22.33 -26.62 27.86
C ARG A 381 21.63 -26.11 26.58
N LEU A 382 20.94 -26.98 25.84
CA LEU A 382 20.14 -26.58 24.66
C LEU A 382 18.86 -25.81 25.05
N VAL A 383 18.32 -26.04 26.26
CA VAL A 383 17.24 -25.21 26.84
C VAL A 383 17.79 -23.85 27.28
N VAL A 384 18.95 -23.81 27.95
CA VAL A 384 19.55 -22.57 28.50
C VAL A 384 20.09 -21.65 27.40
N ASN A 385 20.85 -22.17 26.43
CA ASN A 385 21.67 -21.36 25.52
C ASN A 385 20.91 -20.22 24.78
N PRO A 386 19.67 -20.41 24.28
CA PRO A 386 18.89 -19.33 23.68
C PRO A 386 18.68 -18.11 24.59
N TRP A 387 18.61 -18.31 25.92
CA TRP A 387 18.32 -17.23 26.88
C TRP A 387 19.45 -16.20 26.99
N LYS A 388 20.71 -16.60 26.78
CA LYS A 388 21.87 -15.69 26.67
C LYS A 388 21.65 -14.61 25.61
N LYS A 389 20.99 -14.97 24.51
CA LYS A 389 20.67 -14.05 23.42
C LYS A 389 19.37 -13.27 23.68
N ILE A 390 18.38 -13.91 24.30
CA ILE A 390 17.10 -13.26 24.68
C ILE A 390 17.36 -12.07 25.61
N GLU A 391 18.24 -12.22 26.61
CA GLU A 391 18.64 -11.14 27.53
C GLU A 391 19.10 -9.88 26.76
N THR A 392 20.08 -10.07 25.87
CA THR A 392 20.66 -8.97 25.07
C THR A 392 19.66 -8.37 24.07
N ASP A 393 18.93 -9.20 23.32
CA ASP A 393 17.96 -8.75 22.31
C ASP A 393 16.78 -8.00 22.98
N ALA A 394 16.32 -8.45 24.14
CA ALA A 394 15.19 -7.87 24.86
C ALA A 394 15.53 -6.53 25.53
N ASP A 395 16.69 -6.43 26.19
CA ASP A 395 17.14 -5.16 26.79
C ASP A 395 17.35 -4.07 25.72
N ALA A 396 17.98 -4.43 24.60
CA ALA A 396 18.13 -3.53 23.46
C ALA A 396 16.77 -3.07 22.91
N LEU A 397 15.77 -3.95 22.87
CA LEU A 397 14.41 -3.62 22.44
C LEU A 397 13.72 -2.64 23.40
N ILE A 398 13.79 -2.90 24.72
CA ILE A 398 13.23 -2.02 25.76
C ILE A 398 13.86 -0.62 25.69
N GLN A 399 15.18 -0.55 25.53
CA GLN A 399 15.91 0.71 25.44
C GLN A 399 15.50 1.53 24.20
N VAL A 400 15.34 0.91 23.03
CA VAL A 400 14.86 1.58 21.82
C VAL A 400 13.44 2.14 21.99
N PHE A 401 12.54 1.44 22.68
CA PHE A 401 11.21 1.97 23.02
C PHE A 401 11.26 3.15 24.00
N LYS A 402 12.14 3.09 25.00
CA LYS A 402 12.33 4.15 26.00
C LYS A 402 12.83 5.44 25.35
N GLU A 403 13.91 5.35 24.56
CA GLU A 403 14.48 6.50 23.82
C GLU A 403 13.45 7.16 22.90
N ALA A 404 12.68 6.34 22.15
CA ALA A 404 11.63 6.84 21.27
C ALA A 404 10.53 7.61 22.02
N GLN A 405 10.12 7.14 23.21
CA GLN A 405 9.10 7.78 24.04
C GLN A 405 9.61 9.10 24.66
N GLU A 406 10.89 9.17 25.04
CA GLU A 406 11.52 10.40 25.55
C GLU A 406 11.72 11.46 24.46
N GLU A 407 12.07 11.04 23.23
CA GLU A 407 12.29 11.93 22.08
C GLU A 407 10.98 12.42 21.42
N TYR A 408 9.97 11.55 21.29
CA TYR A 408 8.63 11.93 20.81
C TYR A 408 7.99 13.03 21.67
N SER A 409 8.33 13.04 22.97
CA SER A 409 7.87 14.04 23.94
C SER A 409 8.52 15.43 23.76
N ARG A 410 9.43 15.62 22.79
CA ARG A 410 10.18 16.88 22.58
C ARG A 410 10.08 17.49 21.17
N ASN A 411 10.07 16.68 20.07
CA ASN A 411 10.03 17.11 18.64
C ASN A 411 11.23 18.00 18.19
N ASN A 412 11.76 17.97 16.95
CA ASN A 412 11.77 17.10 15.75
C ASN A 412 12.89 17.70 14.81
N LEU A 413 13.43 17.15 13.71
CA LEU A 413 13.21 16.01 12.79
C LEU A 413 14.59 15.63 12.15
N VAL A 414 14.64 14.60 11.30
CA VAL A 414 15.75 14.22 10.35
C VAL A 414 16.97 13.49 10.98
N GLY A 415 17.52 12.40 10.42
CA GLY A 415 17.11 11.55 9.27
C GLY A 415 18.18 11.33 8.18
N ALA A 416 18.77 10.13 8.10
CA ALA A 416 19.92 9.80 7.22
C ALA A 416 19.63 8.94 5.94
N ARG A 417 20.67 8.69 5.12
CA ARG A 417 20.68 7.89 3.87
C ARG A 417 21.48 6.58 3.99
N SER A 418 21.28 5.61 3.09
CA SER A 418 22.04 4.34 3.03
C SER A 418 22.55 3.98 1.64
N MET A 419 23.75 3.38 1.53
CA MET A 419 24.28 2.76 0.30
C MET A 419 24.17 1.22 0.33
N LYS A 420 24.18 0.60 -0.86
CA LYS A 420 24.34 -0.86 -1.06
C LYS A 420 25.80 -1.19 -1.38
N VAL A 421 26.22 -2.41 -1.02
CA VAL A 421 27.42 -3.08 -1.55
C VAL A 421 26.96 -4.40 -2.17
N VAL A 422 27.53 -4.78 -3.32
CA VAL A 422 27.29 -6.07 -3.98
C VAL A 422 28.61 -6.84 -3.98
N SER A 423 28.54 -8.13 -3.64
CA SER A 423 29.68 -9.05 -3.73
C SER A 423 29.35 -10.14 -4.74
N LEU A 424 30.23 -10.36 -5.71
CA LEU A 424 30.09 -11.40 -6.72
C LEU A 424 30.94 -12.61 -6.33
N PHE A 425 30.28 -13.66 -5.84
CA PHE A 425 30.85 -15.00 -5.73
C PHE A 425 29.86 -16.00 -6.33
N ASN A 426 30.36 -16.89 -7.19
CA ASN A 426 29.55 -17.96 -7.76
C ASN A 426 29.44 -19.10 -6.73
N ALA A 427 28.46 -18.98 -5.83
CA ALA A 427 28.27 -19.87 -4.69
C ALA A 427 27.39 -21.09 -5.03
N ALA A 428 27.46 -22.14 -4.22
CA ALA A 428 26.61 -23.33 -4.36
C ALA A 428 25.11 -23.00 -4.30
N TYR A 429 24.73 -21.93 -3.59
CA TYR A 429 23.40 -21.35 -3.56
C TYR A 429 23.47 -19.98 -4.25
N PRO A 430 22.89 -19.80 -5.45
CA PRO A 430 22.90 -18.51 -6.15
C PRO A 430 22.20 -17.41 -5.33
N PRO A 431 22.71 -16.16 -5.34
CA PRO A 431 22.09 -15.06 -4.61
C PRO A 431 20.71 -14.72 -5.20
N LEU A 432 19.70 -14.58 -4.33
CA LEU A 432 18.34 -14.24 -4.71
C LEU A 432 18.22 -12.75 -5.09
N ASP A 433 17.54 -12.41 -6.19
CA ASP A 433 17.28 -11.01 -6.54
C ASP A 433 16.13 -10.41 -5.71
N LEU A 434 16.48 -10.05 -4.49
CA LEU A 434 15.61 -9.34 -3.54
C LEU A 434 15.18 -7.94 -4.04
N ALA A 435 15.91 -7.34 -4.99
CA ALA A 435 15.53 -6.04 -5.53
C ALA A 435 14.37 -6.19 -6.53
N THR A 436 14.45 -7.17 -7.43
CA THR A 436 13.37 -7.47 -8.37
C THR A 436 12.16 -8.09 -7.68
N LEU A 437 12.32 -8.95 -6.66
CA LEU A 437 11.19 -9.42 -5.83
C LEU A 437 10.41 -8.25 -5.18
N SER A 438 11.11 -7.31 -4.54
CA SER A 438 10.44 -6.13 -3.96
C SER A 438 9.81 -5.24 -5.03
N ALA A 439 10.52 -4.98 -6.13
CA ALA A 439 10.02 -4.16 -7.24
C ALA A 439 8.75 -4.75 -7.87
N SER A 440 8.72 -6.05 -8.15
CA SER A 440 7.54 -6.75 -8.70
C SER A 440 6.35 -6.69 -7.74
N HIS A 441 6.55 -6.97 -6.44
CA HIS A 441 5.49 -6.84 -5.43
C HIS A 441 5.01 -5.38 -5.28
N GLY A 442 5.91 -4.39 -5.40
CA GLY A 442 5.56 -2.97 -5.47
C GLY A 442 4.70 -2.62 -6.68
N GLN A 443 5.09 -3.10 -7.87
CA GLN A 443 4.35 -2.93 -9.12
C GLN A 443 2.96 -3.59 -9.04
N MET A 444 2.86 -4.82 -8.52
CA MET A 444 1.61 -5.52 -8.27
C MET A 444 0.66 -4.73 -7.36
N ARG A 445 1.14 -4.18 -6.23
CA ARG A 445 0.32 -3.33 -5.34
C ARG A 445 -0.13 -2.04 -6.02
N GLY A 446 0.76 -1.37 -6.75
CA GLY A 446 0.42 -0.16 -7.52
C GLY A 446 -0.61 -0.41 -8.62
N ALA A 447 -0.45 -1.51 -9.37
CA ALA A 447 -1.36 -1.92 -10.43
C ALA A 447 -2.73 -2.36 -9.88
N ARG A 448 -2.77 -3.11 -8.77
CA ARG A 448 -4.01 -3.42 -8.02
C ARG A 448 -4.79 -2.16 -7.65
N THR A 449 -4.12 -1.18 -7.05
CA THR A 449 -4.75 0.11 -6.69
C THR A 449 -5.29 0.84 -7.92
N GLN A 450 -4.56 0.82 -9.04
CA GLN A 450 -5.04 1.39 -10.30
C GLN A 450 -6.25 0.65 -10.88
N ALA A 451 -6.23 -0.68 -10.89
CA ALA A 451 -7.32 -1.53 -11.37
C ALA A 451 -8.59 -1.33 -10.53
N HIS A 452 -8.48 -1.38 -9.20
CA HIS A 452 -9.59 -1.13 -8.27
C HIS A 452 -10.25 0.23 -8.53
N GLY A 453 -9.46 1.29 -8.73
CA GLY A 453 -9.98 2.62 -9.03
C GLY A 453 -10.68 2.75 -10.39
N TRP A 454 -10.45 1.83 -11.34
CA TRP A 454 -11.22 1.75 -12.58
C TRP A 454 -12.44 0.82 -12.45
N GLN A 455 -12.30 -0.30 -11.74
CA GLN A 455 -13.40 -1.23 -11.46
C GLN A 455 -14.55 -0.53 -10.72
N VAL A 456 -14.26 0.25 -9.66
CA VAL A 456 -15.26 1.04 -8.93
C VAL A 456 -15.93 2.10 -9.82
N LYS A 457 -15.16 2.76 -10.70
CA LYS A 457 -15.68 3.80 -11.60
C LYS A 457 -16.56 3.26 -12.74
N LEU A 458 -16.35 1.99 -13.14
CA LEU A 458 -16.96 1.41 -14.35
C LEU A 458 -17.94 0.25 -14.09
N GLY A 459 -17.96 -0.30 -12.87
CA GLY A 459 -18.67 -1.55 -12.55
C GLY A 459 -18.15 -2.78 -13.30
N TYR A 460 -17.00 -2.68 -13.96
CA TYR A 460 -16.56 -3.63 -14.99
C TYR A 460 -15.70 -4.77 -14.41
N LEU A 461 -16.11 -6.02 -14.70
CA LEU A 461 -15.45 -7.28 -14.33
C LEU A 461 -15.00 -7.35 -12.84
N PRO A 462 -15.91 -7.21 -11.86
CA PRO A 462 -15.57 -7.28 -10.44
C PRO A 462 -14.88 -8.59 -10.04
N ASP A 463 -15.30 -9.73 -10.59
CA ASP A 463 -14.72 -11.05 -10.25
C ASP A 463 -13.29 -11.22 -10.76
N LEU A 464 -12.97 -10.62 -11.91
CA LEU A 464 -11.60 -10.56 -12.44
C LEU A 464 -10.70 -9.72 -11.52
N PHE A 465 -11.22 -8.59 -11.02
CA PHE A 465 -10.51 -7.82 -10.00
C PHE A 465 -10.32 -8.65 -8.72
N GLY A 466 -11.35 -9.39 -8.28
CA GLY A 466 -11.28 -10.28 -7.11
C GLY A 466 -10.19 -11.36 -7.21
N ARG A 467 -10.03 -12.02 -8.36
CA ARG A 467 -8.94 -13.00 -8.59
C ARG A 467 -7.57 -12.33 -8.44
N PHE A 468 -7.36 -11.18 -9.09
CA PHE A 468 -6.08 -10.49 -9.03
C PHE A 468 -5.81 -9.80 -7.68
N ASP A 469 -6.85 -9.42 -6.93
CA ASP A 469 -6.74 -8.98 -5.53
C ASP A 469 -6.22 -10.09 -4.62
N SER A 470 -6.68 -11.34 -4.82
CA SER A 470 -6.17 -12.53 -4.11
C SER A 470 -4.70 -12.81 -4.44
N ILE A 471 -4.34 -12.86 -5.73
CA ILE A 471 -2.96 -13.09 -6.19
C ILE A 471 -1.96 -12.10 -5.58
N VAL A 472 -2.34 -10.83 -5.42
CA VAL A 472 -1.47 -9.80 -4.80
C VAL A 472 -1.29 -10.03 -3.29
N LYS A 473 -2.32 -10.52 -2.59
CA LYS A 473 -2.22 -10.94 -1.18
C LYS A 473 -1.40 -12.20 -1.01
N GLU A 474 -1.56 -13.18 -1.90
CA GLU A 474 -0.78 -14.42 -1.91
C GLU A 474 0.71 -14.16 -2.12
N VAL A 475 1.08 -13.19 -2.97
CA VAL A 475 2.47 -12.68 -3.07
C VAL A 475 2.93 -12.01 -1.78
N GLY A 476 2.07 -11.23 -1.11
CA GLY A 476 2.35 -10.65 0.21
C GLY A 476 2.65 -11.72 1.27
N GLN A 477 1.77 -12.72 1.39
CA GLN A 477 1.88 -13.84 2.30
C GLN A 477 3.10 -14.73 1.99
N GLY A 478 3.39 -14.97 0.71
CA GLY A 478 4.59 -15.67 0.24
C GLY A 478 5.87 -14.92 0.61
N SER A 479 5.88 -13.59 0.48
CA SER A 479 6.99 -12.72 0.89
C SER A 479 7.27 -12.85 2.40
N SER A 480 6.23 -12.74 3.23
CA SER A 480 6.33 -12.90 4.69
C SER A 480 6.73 -14.32 5.10
N ALA A 481 6.22 -15.35 4.40
CA ALA A 481 6.61 -16.74 4.61
C ALA A 481 8.08 -16.98 4.28
N LEU A 482 8.60 -16.42 3.18
CA LEU A 482 10.00 -16.53 2.78
C LEU A 482 10.94 -15.86 3.77
N GLN A 483 10.61 -14.64 4.21
CA GLN A 483 11.40 -13.94 5.21
C GLN A 483 11.41 -14.71 6.54
N SER A 484 10.23 -15.10 7.05
CA SER A 484 10.07 -15.84 8.30
C SER A 484 10.79 -17.19 8.27
N ALA A 485 10.62 -17.97 7.20
CA ALA A 485 11.32 -19.24 7.01
C ALA A 485 12.84 -19.04 7.00
N SER A 486 13.33 -18.02 6.29
CA SER A 486 14.77 -17.76 6.18
C SER A 486 15.38 -17.32 7.50
N GLN A 487 14.64 -16.54 8.31
CA GLN A 487 15.06 -16.12 9.64
C GLN A 487 15.13 -17.29 10.63
N THR A 488 14.09 -18.13 10.70
CA THR A 488 14.09 -19.34 11.55
C THR A 488 15.16 -20.34 11.12
N SER A 489 15.25 -20.62 9.81
CA SER A 489 16.23 -21.54 9.23
C SER A 489 17.67 -21.10 9.49
N LYS A 490 17.94 -19.79 9.38
CA LYS A 490 19.26 -19.22 9.70
C LYS A 490 19.59 -19.42 11.18
N TYR A 491 18.71 -19.00 12.08
CA TYR A 491 18.93 -19.11 13.53
C TYR A 491 19.17 -20.57 13.96
N GLU A 492 18.31 -21.50 13.53
CA GLU A 492 18.45 -22.91 13.92
C GLU A 492 19.75 -23.54 13.40
N LEU A 493 20.23 -23.13 12.23
CA LEU A 493 21.54 -23.58 11.71
C LEU A 493 22.71 -22.94 12.46
N GLU A 494 22.64 -21.65 12.83
CA GLU A 494 23.68 -20.98 13.63
C GLU A 494 23.83 -21.64 15.01
N THR A 495 22.74 -21.79 15.77
CA THR A 495 22.76 -22.45 17.09
C THR A 495 23.14 -23.93 17.02
N LEU A 496 22.76 -24.65 15.95
CA LEU A 496 23.17 -26.04 15.77
C LEU A 496 24.68 -26.15 15.48
N LEU A 497 25.28 -25.23 14.72
CA LEU A 497 26.72 -25.26 14.44
C LEU A 497 27.54 -25.10 15.74
N GLU A 498 27.15 -24.15 16.60
CA GLU A 498 27.74 -23.99 17.94
C GLU A 498 27.59 -25.26 18.79
N SER A 499 26.41 -25.90 18.72
CA SER A 499 26.11 -27.13 19.47
C SER A 499 26.92 -28.34 18.98
N LEU A 500 27.09 -28.49 17.65
CA LEU A 500 27.93 -29.53 17.07
C LEU A 500 29.41 -29.31 17.41
N GLU A 501 29.91 -28.07 17.37
CA GLU A 501 31.30 -27.77 17.72
C GLU A 501 31.57 -28.09 19.19
N SER A 502 30.65 -27.79 20.10
CA SER A 502 30.74 -28.20 21.51
C SER A 502 30.83 -29.73 21.68
N LEU A 503 29.99 -30.49 20.98
CA LEU A 503 30.01 -31.96 21.01
C LEU A 503 31.27 -32.55 20.35
N GLU A 504 31.82 -31.90 19.32
CA GLU A 504 33.09 -32.30 18.70
C GLU A 504 34.28 -32.08 19.64
N GLN A 505 34.30 -30.98 20.40
CA GLN A 505 35.34 -30.77 21.43
C GLN A 505 35.21 -31.78 22.59
N GLU A 506 33.99 -32.11 23.02
CA GLU A 506 33.74 -33.20 23.97
C GLU A 506 34.24 -34.55 23.42
N ARG A 507 33.90 -34.86 22.16
CA ARG A 507 34.25 -36.10 21.45
C ARG A 507 35.75 -36.32 21.30
N LEU A 508 36.54 -35.24 21.20
CA LEU A 508 38.01 -35.28 21.09
C LEU A 508 38.71 -35.54 22.43
N GLY A 509 38.07 -35.20 23.57
CA GLY A 509 38.61 -35.43 24.90
C GLY A 509 38.25 -36.78 25.52
N GLU A 510 37.23 -37.45 25.00
CA GLU A 510 36.68 -38.69 25.59
C GLU A 510 37.33 -39.97 25.04
N SER A 511 37.46 -40.97 25.91
CA SER A 511 38.05 -42.29 25.63
C SER A 511 37.13 -43.46 26.01
N ASP A 512 36.06 -43.25 26.79
CA ASP A 512 35.07 -44.28 27.10
C ASP A 512 34.19 -44.59 25.86
N PRO A 513 34.17 -45.84 25.35
CA PRO A 513 33.37 -46.21 24.17
C PRO A 513 31.86 -45.97 24.31
N LEU A 514 31.30 -46.04 25.53
CA LEU A 514 29.87 -45.82 25.76
C LEU A 514 29.54 -44.33 25.70
N VAL A 515 30.36 -43.49 26.34
CA VAL A 515 30.21 -42.02 26.30
C VAL A 515 30.43 -41.50 24.88
N ILE A 516 31.38 -42.09 24.15
CA ILE A 516 31.58 -41.87 22.71
C ILE A 516 30.30 -42.17 21.90
N GLU A 517 29.63 -43.31 22.14
CA GLU A 517 28.39 -43.64 21.44
C GLU A 517 27.23 -42.69 21.80
N GLU A 518 27.16 -42.21 23.05
CA GLU A 518 26.22 -41.15 23.43
C GLU A 518 26.47 -39.85 22.65
N ILE A 519 27.72 -39.36 22.62
CA ILE A 519 28.09 -38.10 21.94
C ILE A 519 27.77 -38.19 20.44
N ASP A 520 28.14 -39.30 19.80
CA ASP A 520 27.83 -39.53 18.40
C ASP A 520 26.32 -39.79 18.17
N GLY A 521 25.58 -40.18 19.21
CA GLY A 521 24.11 -40.17 19.26
C GLY A 521 23.51 -38.75 19.29
N ASP A 522 23.97 -37.89 20.21
CA ASP A 522 23.55 -36.49 20.33
C ASP A 522 23.79 -35.72 19.02
N ARG A 523 24.97 -35.91 18.39
CA ARG A 523 25.31 -35.35 17.06
C ARG A 523 24.31 -35.78 15.98
N ARG A 524 23.95 -37.07 15.93
CA ARG A 524 22.93 -37.60 15.00
C ARG A 524 21.56 -36.97 15.25
N GLN A 525 21.15 -36.78 16.50
CA GLN A 525 19.85 -36.19 16.85
C GLN A 525 19.76 -34.70 16.44
N LEU A 526 20.80 -33.90 16.66
CA LEU A 526 20.85 -32.50 16.22
C LEU A 526 20.69 -32.37 14.70
N LEU A 527 21.45 -33.15 13.94
CA LEU A 527 21.40 -33.16 12.47
C LEU A 527 20.00 -33.54 11.95
N GLN A 528 19.35 -34.51 12.59
CA GLN A 528 17.96 -34.90 12.27
C GLN A 528 16.95 -33.79 12.60
N ARG A 529 17.08 -33.08 13.73
CA ARG A 529 16.23 -31.94 14.11
C ARG A 529 16.25 -30.85 13.05
N ALA A 530 17.42 -30.39 12.62
CA ALA A 530 17.50 -29.36 11.58
C ALA A 530 17.01 -29.85 10.21
N ALA A 531 17.32 -31.09 9.80
CA ALA A 531 16.76 -31.66 8.58
C ALA A 531 15.23 -31.67 8.59
N ALA A 532 14.60 -31.91 9.76
CA ALA A 532 13.16 -31.82 9.92
C ALA A 532 12.63 -30.37 9.81
N THR A 533 13.22 -29.38 10.51
CA THR A 533 12.75 -27.99 10.44
C THR A 533 12.90 -27.41 9.03
N ILE A 534 14.06 -27.59 8.39
CA ILE A 534 14.30 -27.07 7.03
C ILE A 534 13.36 -27.73 6.02
N LYS A 535 12.95 -28.99 6.23
CA LYS A 535 11.92 -29.67 5.42
C LYS A 535 10.52 -29.07 5.60
N VAL A 536 10.13 -28.71 6.83
CA VAL A 536 8.85 -28.00 7.09
C VAL A 536 8.84 -26.63 6.42
N HIS A 537 9.94 -25.87 6.52
CA HIS A 537 10.09 -24.60 5.82
C HIS A 537 10.03 -24.78 4.29
N SER A 538 10.78 -25.72 3.72
CA SER A 538 10.76 -26.01 2.28
C SER A 538 9.37 -26.34 1.76
N ALA A 539 8.59 -27.13 2.51
CA ALA A 539 7.21 -27.48 2.15
C ALA A 539 6.27 -26.25 2.17
N ARG A 540 6.40 -25.38 3.18
CA ARG A 540 5.63 -24.12 3.26
C ARG A 540 5.92 -23.21 2.07
N LEU A 541 7.20 -23.00 1.73
CA LEU A 541 7.60 -22.14 0.61
C LEU A 541 7.16 -22.72 -0.73
N GLN A 542 7.20 -24.04 -0.90
CA GLN A 542 6.69 -24.71 -2.11
C GLN A 542 5.16 -24.55 -2.24
N GLY A 543 4.41 -24.55 -1.13
CA GLY A 543 2.99 -24.21 -1.12
C GLY A 543 2.71 -22.76 -1.54
N CYS A 544 3.46 -21.79 -0.99
CA CYS A 544 3.35 -20.38 -1.39
C CYS A 544 3.68 -20.18 -2.88
N LEU A 545 4.73 -20.84 -3.40
CA LEU A 545 5.07 -20.83 -4.82
C LEU A 545 3.93 -21.39 -5.67
N GLY A 546 3.28 -22.49 -5.24
CA GLY A 546 2.14 -23.10 -5.94
C GLY A 546 1.00 -22.13 -6.18
N ASN A 547 0.58 -21.38 -5.16
CA ASN A 547 -0.46 -20.35 -5.27
C ASN A 547 -0.03 -19.23 -6.24
N ILE A 548 1.15 -18.64 -6.01
CA ILE A 548 1.68 -17.53 -6.79
C ILE A 548 1.93 -17.90 -8.27
N SER A 549 2.11 -19.19 -8.57
CA SER A 549 2.34 -19.72 -9.92
C SER A 549 1.08 -19.90 -10.77
N ASP A 550 -0.13 -19.66 -10.23
CA ASP A 550 -1.36 -19.72 -11.02
C ASP A 550 -1.27 -18.81 -12.26
N SER A 551 -1.78 -19.31 -13.39
CA SER A 551 -1.54 -18.72 -14.71
C SER A 551 -2.82 -18.13 -15.31
N PHE A 552 -2.65 -17.01 -16.02
CA PHE A 552 -3.75 -16.29 -16.65
C PHE A 552 -3.56 -16.22 -18.17
N ASP A 553 -4.55 -16.68 -18.96
CA ASP A 553 -4.48 -16.56 -20.42
C ASP A 553 -4.72 -15.11 -20.85
N ARG A 554 -3.62 -14.46 -21.24
CA ARG A 554 -3.57 -13.06 -21.66
C ARG A 554 -4.27 -12.82 -23.01
N ARG A 555 -4.50 -13.85 -23.84
CA ARG A 555 -5.04 -13.72 -25.21
C ARG A 555 -6.40 -13.02 -25.24
N LEU A 556 -7.34 -13.46 -24.40
CA LEU A 556 -8.70 -12.89 -24.36
C LEU A 556 -8.68 -11.43 -23.91
N VAL A 557 -7.79 -11.06 -22.98
CA VAL A 557 -7.61 -9.67 -22.55
C VAL A 557 -6.94 -8.82 -23.63
N GLN A 558 -6.01 -9.39 -24.40
CA GLN A 558 -5.41 -8.73 -25.57
C GLN A 558 -6.44 -8.50 -26.69
N THR A 559 -7.39 -9.42 -26.90
CA THR A 559 -8.53 -9.22 -27.82
C THR A 559 -9.41 -8.06 -27.36
N TYR A 560 -9.90 -8.07 -26.12
CA TYR A 560 -10.72 -6.95 -25.61
C TYR A 560 -9.99 -5.60 -25.60
N LEU A 561 -8.66 -5.59 -25.43
CA LEU A 561 -7.85 -4.38 -25.56
C LEU A 561 -7.79 -3.84 -27.00
N ALA A 562 -7.81 -4.72 -28.01
CA ALA A 562 -7.90 -4.33 -29.41
C ALA A 562 -9.32 -3.84 -29.77
N ASP A 563 -10.35 -4.54 -29.28
CA ASP A 563 -11.75 -4.18 -29.50
C ASP A 563 -12.05 -2.78 -28.93
N PHE A 564 -11.71 -2.51 -27.66
CA PHE A 564 -11.93 -1.20 -27.06
C PHE A 564 -11.06 -0.09 -27.68
N ALA A 565 -9.88 -0.41 -28.23
CA ALA A 565 -9.07 0.56 -28.98
C ALA A 565 -9.72 0.92 -30.33
N HIS A 566 -10.41 -0.04 -30.96
CA HIS A 566 -11.20 0.21 -32.16
C HIS A 566 -12.44 1.06 -31.84
N ASP A 567 -13.21 0.71 -30.80
CA ASP A 567 -14.34 1.51 -30.30
C ASP A 567 -13.92 2.95 -30.01
N GLU A 568 -12.79 3.15 -29.31
CA GLU A 568 -12.26 4.48 -28.98
C GLU A 568 -11.91 5.29 -30.24
N GLN A 569 -11.41 4.65 -31.29
CA GLN A 569 -11.06 5.33 -32.54
C GLN A 569 -12.30 5.68 -33.37
N VAL A 570 -13.25 4.76 -33.52
CA VAL A 570 -14.52 5.01 -34.23
C VAL A 570 -15.28 6.18 -33.59
N ALA A 571 -15.38 6.20 -32.26
CA ALA A 571 -16.02 7.29 -31.53
C ALA A 571 -15.27 8.63 -31.66
N LYS A 572 -13.93 8.64 -31.78
CA LYS A 572 -13.15 9.86 -32.07
C LYS A 572 -13.41 10.40 -33.47
N ASP A 573 -13.46 9.52 -34.46
CA ASP A 573 -13.67 9.91 -35.85
C ASP A 573 -15.08 10.48 -36.04
N GLN A 574 -16.08 9.87 -35.39
CA GLN A 574 -17.45 10.40 -35.31
C GLN A 574 -17.51 11.72 -34.52
N LEU A 575 -16.84 11.81 -33.37
CA LEU A 575 -16.75 13.06 -32.58
C LEU A 575 -16.17 14.22 -33.40
N ALA A 576 -15.17 13.97 -34.23
CA ALA A 576 -14.57 14.99 -35.10
C ALA A 576 -15.57 15.48 -36.17
N GLU A 577 -16.31 14.57 -36.82
CA GLU A 577 -17.37 14.96 -37.76
C GLU A 577 -18.49 15.76 -37.07
N LEU A 578 -18.96 15.28 -35.91
CA LEU A 578 -20.00 15.93 -35.13
C LEU A 578 -19.60 17.34 -34.68
N GLN A 579 -18.32 17.55 -34.33
CA GLN A 579 -17.77 18.87 -33.99
C GLN A 579 -17.72 19.83 -35.18
N VAL A 580 -17.36 19.36 -36.38
CA VAL A 580 -17.41 20.19 -37.61
C VAL A 580 -18.84 20.59 -37.93
N GLN A 581 -19.79 19.66 -37.84
CA GLN A 581 -21.22 19.93 -38.00
C GLN A 581 -21.74 20.92 -36.93
N LEU A 582 -21.32 20.79 -35.67
CA LEU A 582 -21.67 21.73 -34.59
C LEU A 582 -21.13 23.14 -34.86
N GLN A 583 -19.89 23.26 -35.35
CA GLN A 583 -19.32 24.57 -35.66
C GLN A 583 -20.06 25.24 -36.82
N ALA A 584 -20.37 24.51 -37.89
CA ALA A 584 -21.15 25.04 -39.00
C ALA A 584 -22.55 25.54 -38.57
N LEU A 585 -23.24 24.80 -37.69
CA LEU A 585 -24.52 25.24 -37.10
C LEU A 585 -24.37 26.48 -36.20
N ARG A 586 -23.26 26.58 -35.44
CA ARG A 586 -22.94 27.76 -34.63
C ARG A 586 -22.65 28.99 -35.50
N ASP A 587 -21.86 28.84 -36.56
CA ASP A 587 -21.52 29.92 -37.49
C ASP A 587 -22.77 30.43 -38.22
N GLU A 588 -23.64 29.52 -38.68
CA GLU A 588 -24.95 29.87 -39.28
C GLU A 588 -25.86 30.61 -38.28
N ARG A 589 -25.96 30.15 -37.03
CA ARG A 589 -26.74 30.85 -35.99
C ARG A 589 -26.13 32.20 -35.61
N GLN A 590 -24.80 32.33 -35.61
CA GLN A 590 -24.08 33.58 -35.30
C GLN A 590 -24.41 34.68 -36.32
N ILE A 591 -24.45 34.35 -37.62
CA ILE A 591 -24.83 35.29 -38.69
C ILE A 591 -26.25 35.84 -38.47
N LEU A 592 -27.21 34.98 -38.10
CA LEU A 592 -28.58 35.43 -37.78
C LEU A 592 -28.62 36.25 -36.49
N SER A 593 -27.89 35.83 -35.45
CA SER A 593 -27.78 36.52 -34.16
C SER A 593 -27.27 37.95 -34.32
N ASP A 594 -26.15 38.13 -35.02
CA ASP A 594 -25.51 39.42 -35.20
C ASP A 594 -26.34 40.35 -36.11
N ALA A 595 -27.02 39.79 -37.12
CA ALA A 595 -27.98 40.54 -37.94
C ALA A 595 -29.21 41.00 -37.13
N VAL A 596 -29.75 40.14 -36.26
CA VAL A 596 -30.86 40.48 -35.34
C VAL A 596 -30.46 41.60 -34.39
N ALA A 597 -29.30 41.49 -33.73
CA ALA A 597 -28.76 42.51 -32.83
C ALA A 597 -28.49 43.84 -33.56
N THR A 598 -27.96 43.77 -34.79
CA THR A 598 -27.71 44.94 -35.64
C THR A 598 -29.00 45.66 -36.02
N LEU A 599 -30.05 44.94 -36.42
CA LEU A 599 -31.36 45.52 -36.73
C LEU A 599 -32.05 46.11 -35.50
N GLN A 600 -31.93 45.46 -34.34
CA GLN A 600 -32.46 45.98 -33.07
C GLN A 600 -31.77 47.29 -32.66
N LYS A 601 -30.43 47.34 -32.74
CA LYS A 601 -29.63 48.57 -32.54
C LYS A 601 -30.03 49.71 -33.48
N ALA A 602 -30.46 49.38 -34.70
CA ALA A 602 -30.90 50.34 -35.73
C ALA A 602 -32.34 50.85 -35.54
N GLY A 603 -33.07 50.40 -34.53
CA GLY A 603 -34.47 50.79 -34.35
C GLY A 603 -35.42 50.17 -35.37
N ILE A 604 -35.19 48.92 -35.80
CA ILE A 604 -36.16 48.17 -36.64
C ILE A 604 -37.56 48.10 -36.03
N GLU A 605 -37.68 48.37 -34.72
CA GLU A 605 -38.91 48.62 -33.97
C GLU A 605 -39.89 49.62 -34.63
N ASP A 606 -39.41 50.50 -35.53
CA ASP A 606 -40.23 51.46 -36.30
C ASP A 606 -40.70 50.93 -37.69
N LEU A 607 -40.33 49.70 -38.04
CA LEU A 607 -40.94 48.92 -39.12
C LEU A 607 -41.81 47.81 -38.51
N ALA A 608 -43.04 47.62 -39.02
CA ALA A 608 -43.89 46.52 -38.58
C ALA A 608 -43.24 45.17 -38.91
N LYS A 609 -43.36 44.16 -38.03
CA LYS A 609 -42.56 42.92 -38.12
C LYS A 609 -42.77 42.08 -39.38
N ASP A 610 -43.93 42.20 -40.02
CA ASP A 610 -44.25 41.55 -41.30
C ASP A 610 -43.68 42.28 -42.54
N ILE A 611 -42.97 43.40 -42.37
CA ILE A 611 -42.33 44.11 -43.48
C ILE A 611 -41.15 43.29 -44.02
N GLU A 612 -41.17 43.02 -45.32
CA GLU A 612 -40.05 42.39 -46.03
C GLU A 612 -38.76 43.18 -45.84
N LEU A 613 -37.72 42.48 -45.37
CA LEU A 613 -36.38 43.01 -45.20
C LEU A 613 -35.68 43.12 -46.56
N THR A 614 -36.01 44.20 -47.28
CA THR A 614 -35.35 44.60 -48.52
C THR A 614 -34.17 45.53 -48.22
N LEU A 615 -33.18 45.58 -49.12
CA LEU A 615 -32.04 46.50 -49.02
C LEU A 615 -32.50 47.95 -48.76
N SER A 616 -33.54 48.41 -49.46
CA SER A 616 -34.12 49.75 -49.26
C SER A 616 -34.65 49.96 -47.84
N LYS A 617 -35.30 48.95 -47.25
CA LYS A 617 -35.80 49.00 -45.87
C LYS A 617 -34.68 48.96 -44.83
N VAL A 618 -33.67 48.13 -45.04
CA VAL A 618 -32.48 48.06 -44.16
C VAL A 618 -31.69 49.36 -44.20
N THR A 619 -31.52 49.98 -45.37
CA THR A 619 -30.86 51.30 -45.51
C THR A 619 -31.68 52.45 -44.87
N GLN A 620 -33.02 52.35 -44.84
CA GLN A 620 -33.88 53.35 -44.16
C GLN A 620 -33.67 53.41 -42.64
N LEU A 621 -33.06 52.38 -42.02
CA LEU A 621 -32.73 52.34 -40.59
C LEU A 621 -31.40 53.05 -40.24
N GLY A 622 -30.73 53.70 -41.20
CA GLY A 622 -29.52 54.49 -40.95
C GLY A 622 -28.26 53.69 -40.60
N LEU A 623 -28.27 52.37 -40.81
CA LEU A 623 -27.14 51.46 -40.59
C LEU A 623 -25.91 51.84 -41.43
N ALA A 624 -24.71 51.60 -40.88
CA ALA A 624 -23.47 51.74 -41.64
C ALA A 624 -23.34 50.66 -42.74
N PRO A 625 -22.59 50.89 -43.83
CA PRO A 625 -22.48 49.91 -44.92
C PRO A 625 -22.08 48.48 -44.51
N PRO A 626 -21.16 48.25 -43.53
CA PRO A 626 -20.86 46.89 -43.05
C PRO A 626 -22.02 46.25 -42.29
N GLU A 627 -22.80 47.04 -41.54
CA GLU A 627 -23.98 46.59 -40.79
C GLU A 627 -25.11 46.21 -41.75
N ILE A 628 -25.33 47.00 -42.82
CA ILE A 628 -26.24 46.65 -43.92
C ILE A 628 -25.79 45.34 -44.57
N GLN A 629 -24.50 45.17 -44.85
CA GLN A 629 -23.97 43.98 -45.52
C GLN A 629 -24.18 42.70 -44.68
N LEU A 630 -23.90 42.76 -43.37
CA LEU A 630 -24.18 41.69 -42.41
C LEU A 630 -25.65 41.25 -42.43
N VAL A 631 -26.57 42.21 -42.37
CA VAL A 631 -28.01 41.94 -42.41
C VAL A 631 -28.45 41.33 -43.73
N MET A 632 -27.94 41.83 -44.87
CA MET A 632 -28.25 41.27 -46.18
C MET A 632 -27.68 39.86 -46.36
N MET A 633 -26.53 39.53 -45.77
CA MET A 633 -25.98 38.16 -45.75
C MET A 633 -26.89 37.20 -44.98
N ALA A 634 -27.40 37.58 -43.81
CA ALA A 634 -28.35 36.77 -43.05
C ALA A 634 -29.66 36.52 -43.82
N ILE A 635 -30.17 37.54 -44.51
CA ILE A 635 -31.36 37.43 -45.38
C ILE A 635 -31.11 36.47 -46.56
N GLU A 636 -29.94 36.55 -47.20
CA GLU A 636 -29.57 35.65 -48.30
C GLU A 636 -29.39 34.19 -47.81
N GLN A 637 -28.86 34.01 -46.59
CA GLN A 637 -28.72 32.68 -45.97
C GLN A 637 -30.08 32.06 -45.65
N LEU A 638 -31.04 32.84 -45.13
CA LEU A 638 -32.42 32.36 -44.93
C LEU A 638 -33.13 32.00 -46.23
N LYS A 639 -32.89 32.74 -47.33
CA LYS A 639 -33.41 32.38 -48.66
C LYS A 639 -32.77 31.13 -49.27
N LYS A 640 -31.72 30.56 -48.65
CA LYS A 640 -31.09 29.28 -49.02
C LYS A 640 -31.55 28.11 -48.14
N THR A 641 -31.84 28.35 -46.86
CA THR A 641 -32.31 27.31 -45.92
C THR A 641 -33.85 27.14 -45.92
N LEU A 642 -34.60 28.22 -46.14
CA LEU A 642 -36.02 28.14 -46.47
C LEU A 642 -36.14 27.77 -47.96
N ILE A 643 -36.72 26.59 -48.23
CA ILE A 643 -36.78 25.90 -49.54
C ILE A 643 -37.47 26.71 -50.68
N ASP A 644 -38.00 27.89 -50.38
CA ASP A 644 -38.73 28.76 -51.30
C ASP A 644 -38.04 30.14 -51.39
N ALA A 645 -37.03 30.23 -52.25
CA ALA A 645 -36.22 31.43 -52.45
C ALA A 645 -37.02 32.65 -52.98
N SER A 646 -38.29 32.47 -53.35
CA SER A 646 -39.20 33.55 -53.75
C SER A 646 -39.82 34.30 -52.57
N LYS A 647 -39.73 33.78 -51.34
CA LYS A 647 -40.34 34.40 -50.16
C LYS A 647 -39.64 35.68 -49.71
N SER A 648 -40.46 36.65 -49.31
CA SER A 648 -40.09 37.77 -48.47
C SER A 648 -39.63 37.26 -47.10
N ILE A 649 -38.44 37.68 -46.65
CA ILE A 649 -37.96 37.38 -45.30
C ILE A 649 -38.41 38.50 -44.37
N ALA A 650 -39.15 38.15 -43.33
CA ALA A 650 -39.53 39.06 -42.25
C ALA A 650 -38.57 38.96 -41.07
N PHE A 651 -38.58 39.94 -40.16
CA PHE A 651 -37.75 39.90 -38.94
C PHE A 651 -38.09 38.70 -38.04
N ILE A 652 -39.36 38.30 -38.01
CA ILE A 652 -39.83 37.13 -37.24
C ILE A 652 -39.31 35.79 -37.80
N ASP A 653 -38.99 35.71 -39.10
CA ASP A 653 -38.42 34.50 -39.69
C ASP A 653 -36.95 34.31 -39.30
N MET A 654 -36.21 35.42 -39.12
CA MET A 654 -34.84 35.41 -38.57
C MET A 654 -34.81 34.81 -37.17
N LEU A 655 -35.74 35.23 -36.30
CA LEU A 655 -35.88 34.70 -34.94
C LEU A 655 -36.26 33.21 -34.96
N ARG A 656 -37.30 32.85 -35.74
CA ARG A 656 -37.81 31.47 -35.83
C ARG A 656 -36.76 30.48 -36.33
N GLU A 657 -35.91 30.87 -37.29
CA GLU A 657 -34.85 29.97 -37.78
C GLU A 657 -33.66 29.92 -36.81
N SER A 658 -33.33 31.01 -36.11
CA SER A 658 -32.33 31.01 -35.02
C SER A 658 -32.71 30.04 -33.88
N ASP A 659 -33.99 29.96 -33.53
CA ASP A 659 -34.50 28.99 -32.54
C ASP A 659 -34.45 27.54 -33.04
N LYS A 660 -34.80 27.28 -34.31
CA LYS A 660 -34.60 25.95 -34.91
C LYS A 660 -33.13 25.55 -34.98
N LEU A 661 -32.24 26.49 -35.27
CA LEU A 661 -30.78 26.27 -35.28
C LEU A 661 -30.27 25.98 -33.87
N LYS A 662 -30.82 26.61 -32.83
CA LYS A 662 -30.55 26.25 -31.44
C LYS A 662 -30.95 24.81 -31.13
N LEU A 663 -32.17 24.39 -31.48
CA LEU A 663 -32.61 22.99 -31.30
C LEU A 663 -31.71 21.98 -32.05
N LYS A 664 -31.23 22.33 -33.26
CA LYS A 664 -30.23 21.53 -33.99
C LYS A 664 -28.88 21.48 -33.26
N ILE A 665 -28.42 22.60 -32.71
CA ILE A 665 -27.18 22.71 -31.92
C ILE A 665 -27.28 21.84 -30.67
N ASP A 666 -28.35 21.94 -29.89
CA ASP A 666 -28.54 21.19 -28.65
C ASP A 666 -28.55 19.68 -28.92
N ALA A 667 -29.33 19.22 -29.91
CA ALA A 667 -29.35 17.82 -30.34
C ALA A 667 -28.03 17.33 -30.97
N GLN A 668 -27.14 18.24 -31.39
CA GLN A 668 -25.80 17.91 -31.85
C GLN A 668 -24.80 17.79 -30.68
N VAL A 669 -24.94 18.65 -29.66
CA VAL A 669 -24.20 18.54 -28.40
C VAL A 669 -24.51 17.22 -27.69
N GLU A 670 -25.77 16.78 -27.66
CA GLU A 670 -26.15 15.48 -27.07
C GLU A 670 -25.42 14.30 -27.73
N LYS A 671 -25.27 14.26 -29.06
CA LYS A 671 -24.49 13.23 -29.76
C LYS A 671 -23.00 13.30 -29.41
N ILE A 672 -22.44 14.51 -29.38
CA ILE A 672 -21.05 14.76 -28.96
C ILE A 672 -20.82 14.24 -27.54
N ASP A 673 -21.79 14.38 -26.65
CA ASP A 673 -21.72 13.89 -25.27
C ASP A 673 -21.82 12.35 -25.19
N VAL A 674 -22.57 11.70 -26.08
CA VAL A 674 -22.58 10.23 -26.23
C VAL A 674 -21.20 9.73 -26.67
N GLU A 675 -20.61 10.28 -27.73
CA GLU A 675 -19.29 9.84 -28.22
C GLU A 675 -18.18 10.08 -27.20
N ASN A 676 -18.20 11.23 -26.51
CA ASN A 676 -17.28 11.47 -25.38
C ASN A 676 -17.45 10.42 -24.27
N SER A 677 -18.68 9.99 -23.97
CA SER A 677 -18.95 8.95 -22.97
C SER A 677 -18.39 7.59 -23.40
N ILE A 678 -18.54 7.22 -24.67
CA ILE A 678 -17.96 6.00 -25.26
C ILE A 678 -16.43 6.04 -25.16
N ILE A 679 -15.78 7.12 -25.59
CA ILE A 679 -14.31 7.31 -25.50
C ILE A 679 -13.82 7.16 -24.06
N GLN A 680 -14.48 7.80 -23.08
CA GLN A 680 -14.09 7.67 -21.67
C GLN A 680 -14.31 6.26 -21.11
N ALA A 681 -15.38 5.56 -21.52
CA ALA A 681 -15.65 4.19 -21.11
C ALA A 681 -14.60 3.22 -21.67
N SER A 682 -14.28 3.28 -22.97
CA SER A 682 -13.26 2.43 -23.60
C SER A 682 -11.87 2.69 -23.03
N LEU A 683 -11.45 3.95 -22.90
CA LEU A 683 -10.19 4.32 -22.22
C LEU A 683 -10.13 3.81 -20.77
N GLY A 684 -11.25 3.84 -20.06
CA GLY A 684 -11.36 3.31 -18.69
C GLY A 684 -11.17 1.80 -18.64
N ARG A 685 -11.87 1.05 -19.51
CA ARG A 685 -11.76 -0.41 -19.62
C ARG A 685 -10.37 -0.85 -20.05
N MET A 686 -9.76 -0.14 -21.00
CA MET A 686 -8.38 -0.40 -21.44
C MET A 686 -7.39 -0.20 -20.29
N LYS A 687 -7.48 0.90 -19.54
CA LYS A 687 -6.59 1.15 -18.38
C LYS A 687 -6.83 0.18 -17.21
N TYR A 688 -8.03 -0.35 -17.07
CA TYR A 688 -8.30 -1.47 -16.15
C TYR A 688 -7.59 -2.75 -16.61
N LEU A 689 -7.81 -3.18 -17.85
CA LEU A 689 -7.21 -4.41 -18.39
C LEU A 689 -5.67 -4.35 -18.49
N GLN A 690 -5.10 -3.18 -18.82
CA GLN A 690 -3.66 -2.93 -18.77
C GLN A 690 -3.10 -3.07 -17.35
N ALA A 691 -3.82 -2.61 -16.34
CA ALA A 691 -3.41 -2.79 -14.94
C ALA A 691 -3.48 -4.26 -14.50
N ILE A 692 -4.48 -5.03 -14.98
CA ILE A 692 -4.55 -6.48 -14.76
C ILE A 692 -3.35 -7.20 -15.41
N LEU A 693 -3.01 -6.89 -16.66
CA LEU A 693 -1.82 -7.46 -17.33
C LEU A 693 -0.51 -7.13 -16.58
N LEU A 694 -0.36 -5.89 -16.07
CA LEU A 694 0.81 -5.49 -15.30
C LEU A 694 0.95 -6.26 -13.97
N ILE A 695 -0.16 -6.65 -13.32
CA ILE A 695 -0.11 -7.54 -12.15
C ILE A 695 0.38 -8.93 -12.57
N GLU A 696 -0.11 -9.46 -13.70
CA GLU A 696 0.26 -10.78 -14.23
C GLU A 696 1.74 -10.85 -14.69
N ASP A 697 2.25 -9.84 -15.39
CA ASP A 697 3.67 -9.74 -15.78
C ASP A 697 4.59 -9.69 -14.54
N SER A 698 4.18 -8.92 -13.53
CA SER A 698 4.90 -8.79 -12.26
C SER A 698 4.81 -10.07 -11.41
N ARG A 699 3.66 -10.75 -11.40
CA ARG A 699 3.44 -12.04 -10.72
C ARG A 699 4.38 -13.11 -11.30
N GLN A 700 4.46 -13.23 -12.62
CA GLN A 700 5.36 -14.18 -13.27
C GLN A 700 6.82 -13.92 -12.86
N THR A 701 7.25 -12.66 -12.97
CA THR A 701 8.61 -12.24 -12.58
C THR A 701 8.91 -12.55 -11.11
N TYR A 702 7.94 -12.33 -10.22
CA TYR A 702 8.06 -12.68 -8.80
C TYR A 702 8.15 -14.20 -8.58
N ALA A 703 7.29 -14.98 -9.25
CA ALA A 703 7.23 -16.44 -9.15
C ALA A 703 8.54 -17.11 -9.57
N ASP A 704 9.12 -16.68 -10.70
CA ASP A 704 10.37 -17.23 -11.24
C ASP A 704 11.54 -17.04 -10.25
N ILE A 705 11.66 -15.86 -9.64
CA ILE A 705 12.70 -15.58 -8.65
C ILE A 705 12.41 -16.32 -7.34
N TYR A 706 11.15 -16.35 -6.88
CA TYR A 706 10.74 -17.07 -5.67
C TYR A 706 11.01 -18.58 -5.77
N GLY A 707 10.86 -19.16 -6.97
CA GLY A 707 11.27 -20.54 -7.28
C GLY A 707 12.74 -20.80 -7.00
N GLY A 708 13.62 -19.82 -7.24
CA GLY A 708 15.04 -19.89 -6.86
C GLY A 708 15.26 -20.11 -5.36
N ALA A 709 14.43 -19.52 -4.50
CA ALA A 709 14.49 -19.76 -3.05
C ALA A 709 13.98 -21.15 -2.65
N VAL A 710 12.89 -21.62 -3.25
CA VAL A 710 12.39 -22.99 -3.02
C VAL A 710 13.45 -24.03 -3.43
N ASN A 711 14.11 -23.82 -4.56
CA ASN A 711 15.19 -24.67 -5.05
C ASN A 711 16.39 -24.68 -4.08
N ALA A 712 16.79 -23.54 -3.50
CA ALA A 712 17.88 -23.48 -2.53
C ALA A 712 17.60 -24.33 -1.26
N TYR A 713 16.36 -24.29 -0.74
CA TYR A 713 15.93 -25.14 0.37
C TYR A 713 15.98 -26.64 0.02
N GLN A 714 15.46 -27.02 -1.14
CA GLN A 714 15.49 -28.41 -1.61
C GLN A 714 16.92 -28.90 -1.87
N GLN A 715 17.80 -28.03 -2.37
CA GLN A 715 19.22 -28.31 -2.59
C GLN A 715 19.97 -28.56 -1.27
N PHE A 716 19.74 -27.75 -0.23
CA PHE A 716 20.34 -27.96 1.08
C PHE A 716 19.93 -29.31 1.69
N LEU A 717 18.64 -29.62 1.68
CA LEU A 717 18.12 -30.92 2.15
C LEU A 717 18.69 -32.10 1.35
N THR A 718 18.88 -31.92 0.04
CA THR A 718 19.49 -32.91 -0.85
C THR A 718 21.00 -33.07 -0.59
N ALA A 719 21.71 -31.99 -0.26
CA ALA A 719 23.15 -32.01 0.01
C ALA A 719 23.49 -32.62 1.39
N THR A 720 22.59 -32.48 2.36
CA THR A 720 22.77 -32.91 3.77
C THR A 720 22.09 -34.24 4.12
N ALA A 721 21.46 -34.91 3.14
CA ALA A 721 20.74 -36.16 3.34
C ALA A 721 21.64 -37.29 3.94
N PRO A 722 21.35 -37.84 5.14
CA PRO A 722 22.22 -38.80 5.83
C PRO A 722 22.57 -40.05 5.01
N ALA A 723 21.67 -40.52 4.14
CA ALA A 723 21.89 -41.68 3.26
C ALA A 723 23.00 -41.50 2.19
N LYS A 724 23.67 -40.35 2.15
CA LYS A 724 24.84 -40.09 1.29
C LYS A 724 26.19 -40.33 1.95
N PHE A 725 26.20 -40.64 3.25
CA PHE A 725 27.41 -40.69 4.07
C PHE A 725 27.55 -42.05 4.77
N THR A 726 28.79 -42.50 4.96
CA THR A 726 29.11 -43.81 5.54
C THR A 726 29.17 -43.81 7.07
N ASP A 727 29.33 -42.63 7.67
CA ASP A 727 29.68 -42.43 9.07
C ASP A 727 29.27 -41.02 9.53
N ILE A 728 29.32 -40.78 10.84
CA ILE A 728 28.90 -39.51 11.42
C ILE A 728 29.88 -38.37 11.15
N GLU A 729 31.18 -38.63 10.97
CA GLU A 729 32.17 -37.58 10.74
C GLU A 729 32.05 -36.97 9.35
N THR A 730 31.94 -37.81 8.32
CA THR A 730 31.74 -37.35 6.93
C THR A 730 30.42 -36.62 6.77
N LEU A 731 29.34 -37.10 7.39
CA LEU A 731 28.05 -36.40 7.45
C LEU A 731 28.18 -35.04 8.15
N THR A 732 28.79 -34.99 9.35
CA THR A 732 28.86 -33.75 10.15
C THR A 732 29.71 -32.69 9.45
N ASN A 733 30.88 -33.07 8.91
CA ASN A 733 31.74 -32.15 8.16
C ASN A 733 31.06 -31.62 6.89
N ALA A 734 30.36 -32.48 6.13
CA ALA A 734 29.59 -32.05 4.96
C ALA A 734 28.42 -31.15 5.34
N PHE A 735 27.72 -31.44 6.44
CA PHE A 735 26.66 -30.58 6.97
C PHE A 735 27.20 -29.20 7.36
N LYS A 736 28.29 -29.12 8.13
CA LYS A 736 28.91 -27.85 8.55
C LYS A 736 29.28 -26.98 7.34
N ALA A 737 29.87 -27.58 6.30
CA ALA A 737 30.19 -26.88 5.05
C ALA A 737 28.95 -26.37 4.30
N GLN A 738 27.88 -27.17 4.20
CA GLN A 738 26.64 -26.76 3.53
C GLN A 738 25.86 -25.72 4.33
N ALA A 739 25.79 -25.85 5.66
CA ALA A 739 25.12 -24.91 6.55
C ALA A 739 25.78 -23.53 6.48
N ALA A 740 27.12 -23.44 6.51
CA ALA A 740 27.84 -22.17 6.37
C ALA A 740 27.56 -21.46 5.02
N LEU A 741 27.36 -22.21 3.94
CA LEU A 741 26.98 -21.66 2.63
C LEU A 741 25.50 -21.26 2.58
N PHE A 742 24.62 -22.06 3.16
CA PHE A 742 23.17 -21.79 3.17
C PHE A 742 22.81 -20.64 4.11
N ILE A 743 23.45 -20.50 5.28
CA ILE A 743 23.35 -19.32 6.17
C ILE A 743 23.68 -18.03 5.41
N ARG A 744 24.71 -18.03 4.55
CA ARG A 744 25.08 -16.87 3.72
C ARG A 744 24.02 -16.52 2.67
N PHE A 745 23.31 -17.52 2.13
CA PHE A 745 22.14 -17.31 1.26
C PHE A 745 20.94 -16.78 2.05
N LEU A 746 20.62 -17.38 3.20
CA LEU A 746 19.48 -17.00 4.04
C LEU A 746 19.64 -15.62 4.70
N ALA A 747 20.88 -15.20 5.02
CA ALA A 747 21.15 -13.95 5.70
C ALA A 747 20.48 -12.71 5.06
N PRO A 748 20.70 -12.39 3.76
CA PRO A 748 19.99 -11.27 3.12
C PRO A 748 18.49 -11.52 2.95
N VAL A 749 18.04 -12.77 2.77
CA VAL A 749 16.62 -13.12 2.56
C VAL A 749 15.80 -13.05 3.86
N SER A 750 16.43 -13.24 5.02
CA SER A 750 15.80 -13.11 6.34
C SER A 750 15.46 -11.66 6.74
N MET A 751 16.06 -10.69 6.04
CA MET A 751 15.88 -9.26 6.31
C MET A 751 14.52 -8.78 5.79
N PRO A 752 13.89 -7.78 6.44
CA PRO A 752 12.73 -7.08 5.89
C PRO A 752 12.98 -6.57 4.46
N MET A 753 12.15 -7.01 3.51
CA MET A 753 12.12 -6.42 2.17
C MET A 753 11.64 -4.97 2.26
N ARG A 754 12.37 -4.08 1.59
CA ARG A 754 12.10 -2.63 1.47
C ARG A 754 11.50 -2.31 0.11
#